data_AF-A0A3M7RG97-F1
#
_entry.id   AF-A0A3M7RG97-F1
#
_cell.length_a   1.000
_cell.length_b   1.000
_cell.length_c   1.000
_cell.angle_alpha   90.00
_cell.angle_beta   90.00
_cell.angle_gamma   90.00
#
_symmetry.space_group_name_H-M   'P 1'
#
loop_
_entity.id
_entity.type
_entity.pdbx_description
1 polymer ?
#
loop_
_entity_poly.entity_id
_entity_poly.type
_entity_poly.pdbx_seq_one_letter_code
_entity_poly.pdbx_strand_id
1 'polypeptide(L)'
;MQKLNLFYLNVVENLIFSSEPEDEVVQAICEVTIHGRISSKSSEQKFDLDNKTSKLLLQLLFKNYEKSLIYLNKWFNQTDEDIYKNSETAVNFMICVEETLFDDVINKSIDEEINAAERICQFLLSGHHLLNFILQDQTLCYNIESLSYLAKLKFVLKILVKATNNQETLDSIKNISQLNLLISNVKRLIEPTLAYTNTVFNFLIKEFVRRFSFSSVKHISNNTMMNWMTPKQIIGDNLGITERYVLIGSKYIQIKRAIQNGFENQNSTELQSVLEKDPQKMFPYFLICVFKNVLLMQKNINVLSCDIINVPFERFYSNKRHYLQEIVQMSQQVSNSIELNLLMLQLKYSIQFSKNVLILPLADMMESPLKFKESFIPCMPQDTLYDNLIALRQNRTTDNPTLYVKKVQQTIGLDQIFKKYPCPNGHPYILFDVIFSLMKRFLSKEILVNFCGRPWVITKCSECNENIGGTNHELCPGNTRLEDQDRTLRGYCLPTANTQNDNPANQRLLNPANFHILRFIIHCTLFFASNSKPNELIEIMHTKTLDLKDFFWNYLHKDLRIISKILNLNMDQVFILLHLVSDKMLSNQSSSFTKWQSKEERKNYERDFAENFIDCILASYEQTIAQASQELQKEAKNSNDEIQKLYFIAYEIVDDENHEFLTLYQGPDIWKYQPLCDYNVFKTKLALTKQYEHKILKYLVENDHRIKLIKNLNNMMKLINHINDGYYKRLPKHVVKNTSIKHCALKGIISKSFENENLLISIQAFQDTWFNSKQYLQKYAGRILDHI
;
A
#
# COMPACT_ATOMS: atom_id res chain seq x y z
N MET A 1 -28.49 -7.70 25.29
CA MET A 1 -28.63 -6.53 24.40
C MET A 1 -27.82 -6.67 23.12
N GLN A 2 -26.48 -6.68 23.12
CA GLN A 2 -25.69 -6.82 21.87
C GLN A 2 -26.11 -7.97 20.93
N LYS A 3 -26.39 -9.17 21.45
CA LYS A 3 -26.89 -10.31 20.64
C LYS A 3 -28.27 -10.04 20.01
N LEU A 4 -29.14 -9.30 20.70
CA LEU A 4 -30.47 -8.92 20.19
C LEU A 4 -30.35 -7.86 19.11
N ASN A 5 -29.47 -6.86 19.28
CA ASN A 5 -29.19 -5.87 18.24
C ASN A 5 -28.63 -6.52 16.98
N LEU A 6 -27.71 -7.48 17.12
CA LEU A 6 -27.17 -8.26 15.99
C LEU A 6 -28.25 -9.10 15.30
N PHE A 7 -29.14 -9.74 16.07
CA PHE A 7 -30.28 -10.47 15.49
C PHE A 7 -31.22 -9.53 14.73
N TYR A 8 -31.58 -8.40 15.32
CA TYR A 8 -32.41 -7.38 14.68
C TYR A 8 -31.79 -6.89 13.38
N LEU A 9 -30.51 -6.49 13.40
CA LEU A 9 -29.78 -6.08 12.19
C LEU A 9 -29.80 -7.16 11.10
N ASN A 10 -29.57 -8.41 11.47
CA ASN A 10 -29.57 -9.53 10.53
C ASN A 10 -30.95 -9.73 9.89
N VAL A 11 -32.03 -9.58 10.67
CA VAL A 11 -33.41 -9.62 10.15
C VAL A 11 -33.68 -8.44 9.20
N VAL A 12 -33.31 -7.22 9.59
CA VAL A 12 -33.51 -6.02 8.77
C VAL A 12 -32.75 -6.14 7.45
N GLU A 13 -31.48 -6.52 7.50
CA GLU A 13 -30.63 -6.64 6.31
C GLU A 13 -31.07 -7.77 5.38
N ASN A 14 -31.26 -8.99 5.90
CA ASN A 14 -31.42 -10.19 5.08
C ASN A 14 -32.86 -10.58 4.79
N LEU A 15 -33.84 -10.08 5.56
CA LEU A 15 -35.26 -10.37 5.32
C LEU A 15 -35.98 -9.13 4.79
N ILE A 16 -35.86 -7.98 5.47
CA ILE A 16 -36.64 -6.79 5.12
C ILE A 16 -36.11 -6.13 3.83
N PHE A 17 -34.82 -5.82 3.78
CA PHE A 17 -34.20 -5.17 2.62
C PHE A 17 -33.75 -6.15 1.52
N SER A 18 -34.14 -7.42 1.62
CA SER A 18 -33.96 -8.41 0.54
C SER A 18 -34.93 -8.19 -0.63
N SER A 19 -36.06 -7.55 -0.35
CA SER A 19 -37.08 -7.09 -1.28
C SER A 19 -37.40 -5.63 -0.98
N GLU A 20 -38.23 -4.98 -1.80
CA GLU A 20 -38.67 -3.62 -1.52
C GLU A 20 -39.60 -3.61 -0.27
N PRO A 21 -39.22 -2.94 0.83
CA PRO A 21 -40.01 -2.96 2.06
C PRO A 21 -41.26 -2.07 1.95
N GLU A 22 -42.31 -2.43 2.71
CA GLU A 22 -43.51 -1.62 2.87
C GLU A 22 -43.22 -0.33 3.65
N ASP A 23 -44.00 0.71 3.37
CA ASP A 23 -43.86 2.06 3.91
C ASP A 23 -43.90 2.09 5.46
N GLU A 24 -44.78 1.28 6.06
CA GLU A 24 -44.92 1.15 7.52
C GLU A 24 -43.65 0.57 8.17
N VAL A 25 -43.00 -0.37 7.47
CA VAL A 25 -41.76 -1.00 7.95
C VAL A 25 -40.59 -0.04 7.83
N VAL A 26 -40.50 0.73 6.73
CA VAL A 26 -39.50 1.79 6.56
C VAL A 26 -39.66 2.84 7.66
N GLN A 27 -40.89 3.25 7.96
CA GLN A 27 -41.17 4.19 9.05
C GLN A 27 -40.70 3.64 10.40
N ALA A 28 -41.04 2.38 10.73
CA ALA A 28 -40.63 1.77 11.99
C ALA A 28 -39.09 1.66 12.11
N ILE A 29 -38.39 1.34 11.02
CA ILE A 29 -36.93 1.28 11.01
C ILE A 29 -36.33 2.68 11.19
N CYS A 30 -36.90 3.71 10.55
CA CYS A 30 -36.52 5.10 10.82
C CYS A 30 -36.70 5.43 12.30
N GLU A 31 -37.85 5.12 12.91
CA GLU A 31 -38.10 5.36 14.34
C GLU A 31 -37.08 4.66 15.26
N VAL A 32 -36.72 3.40 14.97
CA VAL A 32 -35.70 2.65 15.70
C VAL A 32 -34.32 3.30 15.55
N THR A 33 -33.92 3.59 14.32
CA THR A 33 -32.58 4.13 13.98
C THR A 33 -32.35 5.48 14.65
N ILE A 34 -33.41 6.26 14.78
CA ILE A 34 -33.37 7.67 15.17
C ILE A 34 -33.66 7.85 16.67
N HIS A 35 -34.69 7.20 17.19
CA HIS A 35 -35.13 7.40 18.58
C HIS A 35 -34.65 6.30 19.53
N GLY A 36 -34.10 5.20 19.00
CA GLY A 36 -33.85 4.01 19.80
C GLY A 36 -35.13 3.50 20.46
N ARG A 37 -36.30 3.68 19.83
CA ARG A 37 -37.58 3.18 20.35
C ARG A 37 -38.62 3.02 19.26
N ILE A 38 -39.57 2.11 19.48
CA ILE A 38 -40.83 2.04 18.73
C ILE A 38 -41.96 2.31 19.71
N SER A 39 -42.79 3.31 19.40
CA SER A 39 -44.03 3.57 20.12
C SER A 39 -45.20 2.88 19.43
N SER A 40 -45.72 1.80 20.02
CA SER A 40 -47.00 1.21 19.60
C SER A 40 -48.12 1.69 20.52
N LYS A 41 -49.38 1.61 20.06
CA LYS A 41 -50.57 2.00 20.86
C LYS A 41 -50.69 1.26 22.21
N SER A 42 -49.95 0.15 22.41
CA SER A 42 -50.05 -0.72 23.59
C SER A 42 -48.75 -0.88 24.40
N SER A 43 -47.59 -0.45 23.88
CA SER A 43 -46.30 -0.54 24.60
C SER A 43 -45.19 0.26 23.91
N GLU A 44 -44.28 0.83 24.70
CA GLU A 44 -43.04 1.48 24.25
C GLU A 44 -41.87 0.50 24.41
N GLN A 45 -41.23 0.11 23.31
CA GLN A 45 -40.02 -0.72 23.34
C GLN A 45 -38.79 0.15 23.07
N LYS A 46 -37.83 0.16 24.00
CA LYS A 46 -36.55 0.86 23.86
C LYS A 46 -35.48 -0.08 23.28
N PHE A 47 -34.78 0.43 22.28
CA PHE A 47 -33.60 -0.14 21.64
C PHE A 47 -32.38 0.68 22.03
N ASP A 48 -31.40 0.02 22.65
CA ASP A 48 -30.11 0.62 22.97
C ASP A 48 -29.17 0.38 21.77
N LEU A 49 -29.25 1.27 20.76
CA LEU A 49 -28.41 1.20 19.57
C LEU A 49 -27.13 1.99 19.79
N ASP A 50 -25.98 1.37 19.51
CA ASP A 50 -24.73 2.11 19.40
C ASP A 50 -24.66 2.86 18.06
N ASN A 51 -23.78 3.86 17.97
CA ASN A 51 -23.61 4.68 16.77
C ASN A 51 -23.33 3.83 15.50
N LYS A 52 -22.56 2.74 15.64
CA LYS A 52 -22.26 1.82 14.53
C LYS A 52 -23.52 1.15 13.99
N THR A 53 -24.39 0.69 14.88
CA THR A 53 -25.67 0.06 14.53
C THR A 53 -26.59 1.08 13.85
N SER A 54 -26.67 2.32 14.37
CA SER A 54 -27.47 3.39 13.75
C SER A 54 -26.96 3.77 12.36
N LYS A 55 -25.63 3.87 12.16
CA LYS A 55 -25.05 4.09 10.83
C LYS A 55 -25.41 2.96 9.86
N LEU A 56 -25.31 1.70 10.29
CA LEU A 56 -25.62 0.55 9.42
C LEU A 56 -27.10 0.55 9.00
N LEU A 57 -28.02 0.88 9.91
CA LEU A 57 -29.43 1.01 9.58
C LEU A 57 -29.69 2.16 8.59
N LEU A 58 -29.01 3.30 8.75
CA LEU A 58 -29.05 4.39 7.75
C LEU A 58 -28.55 3.90 6.38
N GLN A 59 -27.43 3.18 6.31
CA GLN A 59 -26.93 2.62 5.06
C GLN A 59 -27.96 1.68 4.38
N LEU A 60 -28.71 0.90 5.17
CA LEU A 60 -29.78 0.06 4.64
C LEU A 60 -30.96 0.89 4.12
N LEU A 61 -31.36 1.94 4.84
CA LEU A 61 -32.42 2.86 4.41
C LEU A 61 -32.07 3.57 3.09
N PHE A 62 -30.79 3.86 2.86
CA PHE A 62 -30.30 4.44 1.61
C PHE A 62 -30.42 3.51 0.40
N LYS A 63 -30.50 2.18 0.59
CA LYS A 63 -30.83 1.26 -0.52
C LYS A 63 -32.21 1.54 -1.14
N ASN A 64 -33.10 2.19 -0.38
CA ASN A 64 -34.41 2.67 -0.85
C ASN A 64 -34.57 4.17 -0.57
N TYR A 65 -33.61 4.96 -1.05
CA TYR A 65 -33.43 6.37 -0.69
C TYR A 65 -34.69 7.22 -0.84
N GLU A 66 -35.41 7.13 -1.96
CA GLU A 66 -36.57 7.99 -2.25
C GLU A 66 -37.69 7.85 -1.21
N LYS A 67 -38.05 6.60 -0.83
CA LYS A 67 -39.05 6.34 0.20
C LYS A 67 -38.56 6.75 1.58
N SER A 68 -37.34 6.38 1.92
CA SER A 68 -36.72 6.71 3.21
C SER A 68 -36.62 8.22 3.43
N LEU A 69 -36.41 9.00 2.37
CA LEU A 69 -36.23 10.45 2.44
C LEU A 69 -37.45 11.18 3.01
N ILE A 70 -38.65 10.73 2.67
CA ILE A 70 -39.91 11.34 3.16
C ILE A 70 -39.97 11.23 4.69
N TYR A 71 -39.67 10.05 5.22
CA TYR A 71 -39.71 9.76 6.66
C TYR A 71 -38.57 10.43 7.41
N LEU A 72 -37.35 10.40 6.85
CA LEU A 72 -36.21 11.10 7.43
C LEU A 72 -36.47 12.61 7.47
N ASN A 73 -37.09 13.19 6.42
CA ASN A 73 -37.34 14.63 6.36
C ASN A 73 -38.38 15.06 7.40
N LYS A 74 -39.44 14.25 7.57
CA LYS A 74 -40.43 14.45 8.63
C LYS A 74 -39.76 14.49 10.01
N TRP A 75 -38.76 13.66 10.26
CA TRP A 75 -38.05 13.65 11.53
C TRP A 75 -37.16 14.87 11.77
N PHE A 76 -36.29 15.23 10.81
CA PHE A 76 -35.39 16.38 10.97
C PHE A 76 -36.14 17.71 11.21
N ASN A 77 -37.41 17.77 10.79
CA ASN A 77 -38.30 18.90 11.00
C ASN A 77 -39.14 18.84 12.30
N GLN A 78 -39.10 17.75 13.06
CA GLN A 78 -39.97 17.50 14.22
C GLN A 78 -39.28 17.56 15.60
N THR A 79 -37.95 17.65 15.67
CA THR A 79 -37.22 17.56 16.95
C THR A 79 -36.72 18.90 17.46
N ASP A 80 -37.44 19.49 18.41
CA ASP A 80 -37.03 20.68 19.17
C ASP A 80 -36.19 20.35 20.43
N GLU A 81 -36.11 19.09 20.88
CA GLU A 81 -35.71 18.81 22.29
C GLU A 81 -34.31 18.21 22.54
N ASP A 82 -33.52 17.76 21.55
CA ASP A 82 -32.19 17.14 21.83
C ASP A 82 -31.13 17.45 20.74
N ILE A 83 -30.62 18.69 20.71
CA ILE A 83 -29.62 19.18 19.73
C ILE A 83 -28.37 18.28 19.64
N TYR A 84 -27.94 17.64 20.75
CA TYR A 84 -26.75 16.77 20.79
C TYR A 84 -26.96 15.37 20.18
N LYS A 85 -28.18 14.83 20.17
CA LYS A 85 -28.47 13.55 19.46
C LYS A 85 -28.61 13.77 17.94
N ASN A 86 -28.93 15.00 17.55
CA ASN A 86 -29.11 15.38 16.16
C ASN A 86 -27.77 15.51 15.40
N SER A 87 -26.66 15.89 16.05
CA SER A 87 -25.37 16.09 15.38
C SER A 87 -24.73 14.80 14.87
N GLU A 88 -24.68 13.74 15.69
CA GLU A 88 -24.07 12.46 15.31
C GLU A 88 -24.88 11.75 14.20
N THR A 89 -26.21 11.75 14.33
CA THR A 89 -27.12 11.18 13.31
C THR A 89 -27.07 11.97 12.01
N ALA A 90 -27.01 13.30 12.07
CA ALA A 90 -26.83 14.15 10.89
C ALA A 90 -25.50 13.90 10.18
N VAL A 91 -24.41 13.75 10.94
CA VAL A 91 -23.09 13.40 10.38
C VAL A 91 -23.16 12.02 9.73
N ASN A 92 -23.79 11.02 10.36
CA ASN A 92 -23.99 9.70 9.76
C ASN A 92 -24.82 9.75 8.46
N PHE A 93 -25.88 10.57 8.43
CA PHE A 93 -26.67 10.80 7.23
C PHE A 93 -25.80 11.38 6.11
N MET A 94 -25.00 12.41 6.40
CA MET A 94 -24.07 12.99 5.43
C MET A 94 -23.06 11.96 4.91
N ILE A 95 -22.52 11.12 5.80
CA ILE A 95 -21.62 10.02 5.42
C ILE A 95 -22.31 9.08 4.45
N CYS A 96 -23.57 8.69 4.70
CA CYS A 96 -24.31 7.79 3.81
C CYS A 96 -24.56 8.43 2.43
N VAL A 97 -24.85 9.74 2.38
CA VAL A 97 -24.94 10.49 1.10
C VAL A 97 -23.60 10.46 0.37
N GLU A 98 -22.50 10.77 1.07
CA GLU A 98 -21.15 10.74 0.48
C GLU A 98 -20.79 9.33 -0.04
N GLU A 99 -21.04 8.28 0.75
CA GLU A 99 -20.79 6.87 0.38
C GLU A 99 -21.57 6.48 -0.88
N THR A 100 -22.85 6.88 -0.98
CA THR A 100 -23.68 6.63 -2.18
C THR A 100 -23.10 7.30 -3.43
N LEU A 101 -22.65 8.56 -3.30
CA LEU A 101 -22.00 9.27 -4.40
C LEU A 101 -20.65 8.66 -4.78
N PHE A 102 -19.91 8.14 -3.80
CA PHE A 102 -18.66 7.43 -4.07
C PHE A 102 -18.91 6.10 -4.77
N ASP A 103 -19.94 5.34 -4.38
CA ASP A 103 -20.33 4.08 -5.03
C ASP A 103 -20.58 4.27 -6.53
N ASP A 104 -21.22 5.38 -6.92
CA ASP A 104 -21.45 5.74 -8.32
C ASP A 104 -20.16 5.96 -9.12
N VAL A 105 -19.04 6.26 -8.46
CA VAL A 105 -17.74 6.51 -9.11
C VAL A 105 -16.67 5.46 -8.78
N ILE A 106 -17.01 4.42 -8.00
CA ILE A 106 -16.10 3.32 -7.70
C ILE A 106 -15.60 2.68 -9.00
N ASN A 107 -14.29 2.42 -9.07
CA ASN A 107 -13.58 1.82 -10.22
C ASN A 107 -13.63 2.63 -11.53
N LYS A 108 -14.14 3.87 -11.52
CA LYS A 108 -14.08 4.76 -12.68
C LYS A 108 -12.69 5.40 -12.80
N SER A 109 -12.39 5.92 -13.99
CA SER A 109 -11.18 6.72 -14.23
C SER A 109 -11.28 8.08 -13.54
N ILE A 110 -10.13 8.72 -13.30
CA ILE A 110 -10.10 10.07 -12.70
C ILE A 110 -10.87 11.10 -13.53
N ASP A 111 -10.86 10.98 -14.86
CA ASP A 111 -11.64 11.84 -15.75
C ASP A 111 -13.16 11.67 -15.55
N GLU A 112 -13.64 10.43 -15.36
CA GLU A 112 -15.04 10.15 -15.08
C GLU A 112 -15.47 10.62 -13.69
N GLU A 113 -14.60 10.50 -12.70
CA GLU A 113 -14.78 11.07 -11.36
C GLU A 113 -14.92 12.59 -11.42
N ILE A 114 -14.04 13.28 -12.15
CA ILE A 114 -14.09 14.73 -12.36
C ILE A 114 -15.40 15.13 -13.05
N ASN A 115 -15.83 14.40 -14.08
CA ASN A 115 -17.10 14.65 -14.76
C ASN A 115 -18.31 14.50 -13.83
N ALA A 116 -18.31 13.48 -12.96
CA ALA A 116 -19.36 13.30 -11.97
C ALA A 116 -19.39 14.43 -10.94
N ALA A 117 -18.22 14.81 -10.40
CA ALA A 117 -18.09 15.93 -9.47
C ALA A 117 -18.54 17.26 -10.11
N GLU A 118 -18.22 17.49 -11.38
CA GLU A 118 -18.61 18.71 -12.08
C GLU A 118 -20.12 18.82 -12.30
N ARG A 119 -20.80 17.71 -12.63
CA ARG A 119 -22.27 17.69 -12.71
C ARG A 119 -22.92 18.03 -11.37
N ILE A 120 -22.39 17.49 -10.28
CA ILE A 120 -22.87 17.80 -8.93
C ILE A 120 -22.56 19.26 -8.57
N CYS A 121 -21.37 19.77 -8.93
CA CYS A 121 -21.00 21.16 -8.68
C CYS A 121 -21.94 22.14 -9.41
N GLN A 122 -22.34 21.83 -10.65
CA GLN A 122 -23.33 22.62 -11.39
C GLN A 122 -24.70 22.61 -10.72
N PHE A 123 -25.15 21.45 -10.23
CA PHE A 123 -26.36 21.34 -9.43
C PHE A 123 -26.28 22.22 -8.16
N LEU A 124 -25.17 22.17 -7.42
CA LEU A 124 -24.97 23.00 -6.23
C LEU A 124 -24.97 24.50 -6.56
N LEU A 125 -24.36 24.90 -7.68
CA LEU A 125 -24.38 26.30 -8.14
C LEU A 125 -25.80 26.80 -8.44
N SER A 126 -26.65 25.95 -9.02
CA SER A 126 -28.07 26.30 -9.23
C SER A 126 -28.84 26.47 -7.91
N GLY A 127 -28.42 25.75 -6.86
CA GLY A 127 -28.97 25.80 -5.50
C GLY A 127 -28.23 26.73 -4.54
N HIS A 128 -27.40 27.66 -5.02
CA HIS A 128 -26.50 28.46 -4.16
C HIS A 128 -27.21 29.29 -3.07
N HIS A 129 -28.49 29.64 -3.27
CA HIS A 129 -29.30 30.29 -2.24
C HIS A 129 -29.39 29.48 -0.94
N LEU A 130 -29.36 28.15 -1.02
CA LEU A 130 -29.38 27.26 0.13
C LEU A 130 -28.08 27.36 0.94
N LEU A 131 -26.93 27.54 0.28
CA LEU A 131 -25.67 27.79 0.97
C LEU A 131 -25.71 29.11 1.75
N ASN A 132 -26.27 30.17 1.17
CA ASN A 132 -26.44 31.44 1.87
C ASN A 132 -27.39 31.31 3.07
N PHE A 133 -28.46 30.53 2.93
CA PHE A 133 -29.35 30.20 4.04
C PHE A 133 -28.60 29.48 5.18
N ILE A 134 -27.85 28.42 4.85
CA ILE A 134 -27.03 27.65 5.82
C ILE A 134 -25.99 28.52 6.55
N LEU A 135 -25.46 29.56 5.90
CA LEU A 135 -24.47 30.48 6.47
C LEU A 135 -25.09 31.58 7.35
N GLN A 136 -26.37 31.90 7.16
CA GLN A 136 -27.04 33.01 7.87
C GLN A 136 -27.94 32.53 9.02
N ASP A 137 -28.41 31.29 8.97
CA ASP A 137 -29.30 30.73 9.99
C ASP A 137 -28.54 30.48 11.32
N GLN A 138 -28.86 31.28 12.34
CA GLN A 138 -28.29 31.18 13.69
C GLN A 138 -28.91 30.02 14.50
N THR A 139 -29.95 29.37 13.97
CA THR A 139 -30.48 28.14 14.53
C THR A 139 -29.79 26.96 13.85
N LEU A 140 -29.20 26.04 14.63
CA LEU A 140 -28.62 24.78 14.13
C LEU A 140 -29.74 23.87 13.58
N CYS A 141 -30.30 24.21 12.43
CA CYS A 141 -31.34 23.45 11.76
C CYS A 141 -30.70 22.37 10.89
N TYR A 142 -30.64 21.15 11.41
CA TYR A 142 -30.17 19.96 10.72
C TYR A 142 -31.18 19.48 9.65
N ASN A 143 -31.64 20.31 8.73
CA ASN A 143 -32.59 19.84 7.71
C ASN A 143 -31.90 18.97 6.63
N ILE A 144 -32.64 18.06 6.01
CA ILE A 144 -32.08 17.11 5.02
C ILE A 144 -31.48 17.80 3.81
N GLU A 145 -32.13 18.87 3.32
CA GLU A 145 -31.67 19.57 2.12
C GLU A 145 -30.29 20.19 2.34
N SER A 146 -30.10 20.85 3.48
CA SER A 146 -28.83 21.42 3.93
C SER A 146 -27.77 20.34 4.13
N LEU A 147 -28.10 19.24 4.81
CA LEU A 147 -27.16 18.13 5.03
C LEU A 147 -26.75 17.46 3.71
N SER A 148 -27.71 17.22 2.82
CA SER A 148 -27.46 16.66 1.48
C SER A 148 -26.60 17.61 0.65
N TYR A 149 -26.85 18.92 0.72
CA TYR A 149 -26.06 19.95 0.04
C TYR A 149 -24.60 19.95 0.53
N LEU A 150 -24.38 19.96 1.85
CA LEU A 150 -23.03 19.93 2.43
C LEU A 150 -22.30 18.61 2.12
N ALA A 151 -23.01 17.47 2.12
CA ALA A 151 -22.43 16.18 1.77
C ALA A 151 -21.97 16.15 0.30
N LYS A 152 -22.80 16.65 -0.62
CA LYS A 152 -22.45 16.82 -2.05
C LYS A 152 -21.26 17.77 -2.22
N LEU A 153 -21.22 18.88 -1.48
CA LEU A 153 -20.08 19.80 -1.48
C LEU A 153 -18.79 19.09 -1.04
N LYS A 154 -18.82 18.35 0.06
CA LYS A 154 -17.68 17.55 0.54
C LYS A 154 -17.22 16.52 -0.49
N PHE A 155 -18.15 15.81 -1.13
CA PHE A 155 -17.84 14.87 -2.21
C PHE A 155 -17.06 15.57 -3.35
N VAL A 156 -17.57 16.71 -3.83
CA VAL A 156 -16.91 17.50 -4.89
C VAL A 156 -15.51 17.94 -4.47
N LEU A 157 -15.36 18.44 -3.25
CA LEU A 157 -14.05 18.84 -2.70
C LEU A 157 -13.08 17.66 -2.60
N LYS A 158 -13.53 16.47 -2.17
CA LYS A 158 -12.71 15.26 -2.09
C LYS A 158 -12.22 14.77 -3.46
N ILE A 159 -13.05 14.86 -4.50
CA ILE A 159 -12.64 14.55 -5.89
C ILE A 159 -11.64 15.58 -6.39
N LEU A 160 -11.89 16.87 -6.13
CA LEU A 160 -10.98 17.94 -6.49
C LEU A 160 -9.60 17.74 -5.84
N VAL A 161 -9.56 17.48 -4.53
CA VAL A 161 -8.33 17.16 -3.78
C VAL A 161 -7.61 15.95 -4.39
N LYS A 162 -8.35 14.90 -4.77
CA LYS A 162 -7.76 13.73 -5.44
C LYS A 162 -7.12 14.11 -6.77
N ALA A 163 -7.79 14.93 -7.59
CA ALA A 163 -7.31 15.32 -8.91
C ALA A 163 -6.11 16.28 -8.88
N THR A 164 -5.97 17.10 -7.83
CA THR A 164 -4.96 18.17 -7.76
C THR A 164 -3.78 17.88 -6.81
N ASN A 165 -3.70 16.68 -6.24
CA ASN A 165 -2.77 16.40 -5.14
C ASN A 165 -1.26 16.52 -5.49
N ASN A 166 -0.87 16.24 -6.75
CA ASN A 166 0.51 16.28 -7.21
C ASN A 166 0.60 16.35 -8.75
N GLN A 167 1.81 16.56 -9.26
CA GLN A 167 2.04 16.67 -10.70
C GLN A 167 1.79 15.37 -11.47
N GLU A 168 2.20 14.20 -10.92
CA GLU A 168 1.99 12.90 -11.57
C GLU A 168 0.50 12.61 -11.84
N THR A 169 -0.37 12.99 -10.90
CA THR A 169 -1.82 12.85 -11.04
C THR A 169 -2.34 13.81 -12.10
N LEU A 170 -1.90 15.07 -12.09
CA LEU A 170 -2.28 16.05 -13.11
C LEU A 170 -1.89 15.59 -14.51
N ASP A 171 -0.68 15.05 -14.67
CA ASP A 171 -0.17 14.54 -15.95
C ASP A 171 -0.96 13.31 -16.44
N SER A 172 -1.60 12.57 -15.54
CA SER A 172 -2.44 11.40 -15.87
C SER A 172 -3.85 11.75 -16.37
N ILE A 173 -4.31 12.99 -16.14
CA ILE A 173 -5.66 13.45 -16.51
C ILE A 173 -5.70 13.78 -18.00
N LYS A 174 -6.63 13.17 -18.73
CA LYS A 174 -6.75 13.38 -20.19
C LYS A 174 -7.53 14.65 -20.52
N ASN A 175 -8.55 14.99 -19.74
CA ASN A 175 -9.42 16.14 -19.98
C ASN A 175 -9.15 17.28 -18.98
N ILE A 176 -8.02 17.96 -19.17
CA ILE A 176 -7.61 19.10 -18.32
C ILE A 176 -8.64 20.25 -18.37
N SER A 177 -9.32 20.46 -19.51
CA SER A 177 -10.38 21.47 -19.60
C SER A 177 -11.53 21.23 -18.62
N GLN A 178 -11.91 19.97 -18.41
CA GLN A 178 -12.96 19.62 -17.45
C GLN A 178 -12.50 19.86 -16.00
N LEU A 179 -11.25 19.51 -15.67
CA LEU A 179 -10.68 19.81 -14.37
C LEU A 179 -10.67 21.33 -14.12
N ASN A 180 -10.26 22.11 -15.12
CA ASN A 180 -10.22 23.57 -15.03
C ASN A 180 -11.62 24.18 -14.81
N LEU A 181 -12.63 23.63 -15.48
CA LEU A 181 -14.02 24.02 -15.27
C LEU A 181 -14.47 23.72 -13.84
N LEU A 182 -14.17 22.51 -13.34
CA LEU A 182 -14.46 22.10 -11.97
C LEU A 182 -13.80 23.04 -10.94
N ILE A 183 -12.51 23.32 -11.08
CA ILE A 183 -11.78 24.24 -10.20
C ILE A 183 -12.47 25.60 -10.18
N SER A 184 -12.82 26.15 -11.34
CA SER A 184 -13.48 27.46 -11.43
C SER A 184 -14.87 27.46 -10.79
N ASN A 185 -15.64 26.40 -10.98
CA ASN A 185 -17.00 26.30 -10.46
C ASN A 185 -17.01 26.09 -8.94
N VAL A 186 -16.10 25.26 -8.41
CA VAL A 186 -15.93 25.10 -6.97
C VAL A 186 -15.47 26.40 -6.33
N LYS A 187 -14.50 27.11 -6.95
CA LYS A 187 -14.06 28.42 -6.45
C LYS A 187 -15.23 29.39 -6.31
N ARG A 188 -16.05 29.53 -7.36
CA ARG A 188 -17.24 30.39 -7.36
C ARG A 188 -18.25 29.98 -6.27
N LEU A 189 -18.40 28.68 -6.03
CA LEU A 189 -19.34 28.15 -5.04
C LEU A 189 -18.93 28.53 -3.61
N ILE A 190 -17.63 28.46 -3.30
CA ILE A 190 -17.13 28.64 -1.94
C ILE A 190 -16.63 30.05 -1.63
N GLU A 191 -16.28 30.86 -2.64
CA GLU A 191 -15.74 32.21 -2.48
C GLU A 191 -16.56 33.11 -1.54
N PRO A 192 -17.91 33.09 -1.59
CA PRO A 192 -18.74 33.83 -0.62
C PRO A 192 -18.52 33.38 0.83
N THR A 193 -18.19 32.11 1.06
CA THR A 193 -18.01 31.52 2.40
C THR A 193 -16.65 31.84 3.01
N LEU A 194 -15.64 32.10 2.17
CA LEU A 194 -14.26 32.36 2.60
C LEU A 194 -14.13 33.67 3.40
N ALA A 195 -15.10 34.58 3.26
CA ALA A 195 -15.14 35.83 4.03
C ALA A 195 -15.62 35.63 5.48
N TYR A 196 -16.37 34.55 5.75
CA TYR A 196 -17.03 34.34 7.04
C TYR A 196 -16.33 33.28 7.90
N THR A 197 -15.76 32.23 7.29
CA THR A 197 -15.22 31.08 8.04
C THR A 197 -14.05 30.41 7.31
N ASN A 198 -13.15 29.80 8.08
CA ASN A 198 -12.05 28.98 7.56
C ASN A 198 -12.37 27.48 7.48
N THR A 199 -13.64 27.07 7.66
CA THR A 199 -14.00 25.63 7.81
C THR A 199 -13.68 24.80 6.57
N VAL A 200 -14.01 25.30 5.38
CA VAL A 200 -13.68 24.61 4.11
C VAL A 200 -12.18 24.53 3.89
N PHE A 201 -11.44 25.59 4.22
CA PHE A 201 -9.98 25.57 4.16
C PHE A 201 -9.40 24.51 5.09
N ASN A 202 -9.87 24.48 6.34
CA ASN A 202 -9.45 23.48 7.31
C ASN A 202 -9.77 22.07 6.81
N PHE A 203 -10.95 21.85 6.22
CA PHE A 203 -11.31 20.59 5.60
C PHE A 203 -10.39 20.21 4.43
N LEU A 204 -10.11 21.13 3.51
CA LEU A 204 -9.19 20.89 2.38
C LEU A 204 -7.78 20.54 2.87
N ILE A 205 -7.27 21.25 3.87
CA ILE A 205 -5.97 20.96 4.49
C ILE A 205 -5.96 19.55 5.11
N LYS A 206 -7.02 19.17 5.84
CA LYS A 206 -7.16 17.81 6.37
C LYS A 206 -7.15 16.78 5.25
N GLU A 207 -7.92 16.97 4.18
CA GLU A 207 -7.97 16.05 3.05
C GLU A 207 -6.63 15.92 2.32
N PHE A 208 -5.95 17.03 1.99
CA PHE A 208 -4.63 16.98 1.32
C PHE A 208 -3.58 16.25 2.17
N VAL A 209 -3.49 16.63 3.45
CA VAL A 209 -2.43 16.10 4.32
C VAL A 209 -2.73 14.65 4.72
N ARG A 210 -3.96 14.36 5.19
CA ARG A 210 -4.28 13.03 5.72
C ARG A 210 -4.42 11.98 4.62
N ARG A 211 -4.81 12.35 3.40
CA ARG A 211 -4.91 11.43 2.26
C ARG A 211 -3.59 11.26 1.50
N PHE A 212 -2.78 12.32 1.39
CA PHE A 212 -1.56 12.32 0.58
C PHE A 212 -0.32 12.69 1.41
N SER A 213 -0.13 13.97 1.70
CA SER A 213 0.96 14.51 2.52
C SER A 213 0.92 16.04 2.57
N PHE A 214 1.69 16.61 3.48
CA PHE A 214 1.92 18.06 3.53
C PHE A 214 2.55 18.62 2.23
N SER A 215 3.29 17.81 1.47
CA SER A 215 3.85 18.23 0.17
C SER A 215 2.77 18.56 -0.87
N SER A 216 1.58 17.94 -0.79
CA SER A 216 0.46 18.28 -1.66
C SER A 216 -0.06 19.70 -1.41
N VAL A 217 -0.06 20.16 -0.16
CA VAL A 217 -0.41 21.54 0.19
C VAL A 217 0.57 22.52 -0.46
N LYS A 218 1.88 22.22 -0.41
CA LYS A 218 2.93 23.03 -1.04
C LYS A 218 2.82 23.09 -2.57
N HIS A 219 2.49 21.97 -3.20
CA HIS A 219 2.29 21.90 -4.65
C HIS A 219 1.15 22.84 -5.08
N ILE A 220 0.05 22.86 -4.31
CA ILE A 220 -1.13 23.67 -4.60
C ILE A 220 -0.95 25.14 -4.26
N SER A 221 -0.28 25.46 -3.15
CA SER A 221 0.01 26.85 -2.78
C SER A 221 0.84 27.58 -3.84
N ASN A 222 1.70 26.84 -4.55
CA ASN A 222 2.55 27.37 -5.62
C ASN A 222 1.85 27.41 -6.98
N ASN A 223 0.66 26.82 -7.12
CA ASN A 223 -0.11 26.82 -8.36
C ASN A 223 -1.07 28.02 -8.39
N THR A 224 -0.90 28.90 -9.37
CA THR A 224 -1.68 30.15 -9.49
C THR A 224 -3.19 29.94 -9.63
N MET A 225 -3.62 28.80 -10.20
CA MET A 225 -5.03 28.48 -10.40
C MET A 225 -5.68 27.88 -9.15
N MET A 226 -4.88 27.23 -8.30
CA MET A 226 -5.36 26.41 -7.19
C MET A 226 -5.00 26.98 -5.80
N ASN A 227 -4.16 28.03 -5.74
CA ASN A 227 -3.72 28.64 -4.48
C ASN A 227 -4.87 29.10 -3.55
N TRP A 228 -6.05 29.38 -4.12
CA TRP A 228 -7.26 29.72 -3.36
C TRP A 228 -7.75 28.59 -2.46
N MET A 229 -7.27 27.36 -2.65
CA MET A 229 -7.59 26.18 -1.83
C MET A 229 -6.76 26.12 -0.53
N THR A 230 -5.76 26.99 -0.41
CA THR A 230 -4.88 27.08 0.75
C THR A 230 -5.02 28.44 1.43
N PRO A 231 -4.91 28.52 2.77
CA PRO A 231 -4.85 29.79 3.47
C PRO A 231 -3.78 30.73 2.91
N LYS A 232 -4.09 32.03 2.82
CA LYS A 232 -3.18 33.04 2.24
C LYS A 232 -1.83 33.14 2.97
N GLN A 233 -1.79 32.73 4.24
CA GLN A 233 -0.59 32.71 5.08
C GLN A 233 0.50 31.72 4.59
N ILE A 234 0.16 30.80 3.68
CA ILE A 234 1.04 29.70 3.21
C ILE A 234 1.69 30.04 1.86
N ILE A 235 1.32 31.16 1.23
CA ILE A 235 1.78 31.49 -0.12
C ILE A 235 3.26 31.93 -0.08
N GLY A 236 4.17 31.09 -0.62
CA GLY A 236 5.59 31.42 -0.84
C GLY A 236 6.59 30.32 -0.41
N ASP A 237 7.88 30.63 -0.52
CA ASP A 237 9.01 29.73 -0.20
C ASP A 237 9.23 29.47 1.30
N ASN A 238 8.41 30.09 2.16
CA ASN A 238 8.52 29.99 3.61
C ASN A 238 7.91 28.71 4.21
N LEU A 239 7.45 27.77 3.38
CA LEU A 239 7.08 26.42 3.81
C LEU A 239 8.32 25.64 4.28
N GLY A 240 8.76 25.95 5.49
CA GLY A 240 9.79 25.26 6.24
C GLY A 240 9.51 23.77 6.40
N ILE A 241 10.57 23.03 6.68
CA ILE A 241 10.54 21.58 6.84
C ILE A 241 9.77 21.26 8.12
N THR A 242 8.55 20.74 7.98
CA THR A 242 7.72 20.31 9.12
C THR A 242 8.52 19.48 10.13
N GLU A 243 8.36 19.78 11.42
CA GLU A 243 9.18 19.20 12.48
C GLU A 243 8.76 17.77 12.84
N ARG A 244 9.03 16.81 11.96
CA ARG A 244 8.66 15.39 12.15
C ARG A 244 9.63 14.59 13.03
N TYR A 245 10.76 15.20 13.41
CA TYR A 245 11.93 14.57 14.07
C TYR A 245 11.80 14.49 15.59
N VAL A 246 10.80 15.14 16.18
CA VAL A 246 10.48 15.01 17.62
C VAL A 246 10.31 13.54 18.01
N LEU A 247 9.94 12.69 17.04
CA LEU A 247 9.61 11.28 17.23
C LEU A 247 10.82 10.36 17.35
N ILE A 248 12.02 10.89 17.11
CA ILE A 248 13.30 10.19 17.30
C ILE A 248 13.69 10.17 18.80
N GLY A 249 12.77 10.59 19.67
CA GLY A 249 12.84 10.43 21.11
C GLY A 249 13.54 11.57 21.84
N SER A 250 13.57 11.44 23.16
CA SER A 250 14.01 12.49 24.09
C SER A 250 15.44 13.01 23.85
N LYS A 251 16.33 12.19 23.27
CA LYS A 251 17.72 12.58 22.96
C LYS A 251 17.79 13.63 21.86
N TYR A 252 17.07 13.43 20.76
CA TYR A 252 16.99 14.41 19.67
C TYR A 252 16.42 15.74 20.20
N ILE A 253 15.33 15.67 20.98
CA ILE A 253 14.68 16.85 21.56
C ILE A 253 15.64 17.63 22.46
N GLN A 254 16.38 16.94 23.34
CA GLN A 254 17.35 17.59 24.24
C GLN A 254 18.45 18.34 23.46
N ILE A 255 19.02 17.71 22.42
CA ILE A 255 20.06 18.34 21.61
C ILE A 255 19.49 19.51 20.80
N LYS A 256 18.32 19.34 20.19
CA LYS A 256 17.63 20.39 19.45
C LYS A 256 17.40 21.63 20.32
N ARG A 257 16.82 21.47 21.52
CA ARG A 257 16.56 22.58 22.45
C ARG A 257 17.86 23.27 22.86
N ALA A 258 18.90 22.50 23.18
CA ALA A 258 20.20 23.06 23.54
C ALA A 258 20.85 23.84 22.37
N ILE A 259 20.67 23.40 21.13
CA ILE A 259 21.10 24.15 19.94
C ILE A 259 20.30 25.44 19.79
N GLN A 260 18.96 25.37 19.88
CA GLN A 260 18.08 26.54 19.77
C GLN A 260 18.41 27.61 20.83
N ASN A 261 18.47 27.20 22.10
CA ASN A 261 18.87 28.06 23.22
C ASN A 261 20.29 28.61 23.02
N GLY A 262 21.19 27.83 22.42
CA GLY A 262 22.55 28.27 22.14
C GLY A 262 22.62 29.37 21.07
N PHE A 263 21.74 29.36 20.07
CA PHE A 263 21.59 30.46 19.11
C PHE A 263 20.92 31.68 19.71
N GLU A 264 19.91 31.50 20.57
CA GLU A 264 19.23 32.61 21.25
C GLU A 264 20.16 33.32 22.24
N ASN A 265 20.94 32.56 23.02
CA ASN A 265 21.81 33.08 24.08
C ASN A 265 23.27 33.25 23.66
N GLN A 266 23.62 32.93 22.40
CA GLN A 266 24.98 32.93 21.86
C GLN A 266 25.99 32.13 22.71
N ASN A 267 25.57 31.00 23.29
CA ASN A 267 26.38 30.20 24.22
C ASN A 267 26.19 28.68 24.00
N SER A 268 27.28 27.92 23.94
CA SER A 268 27.26 26.47 23.72
C SER A 268 27.28 25.62 25.00
N THR A 269 27.30 26.21 26.20
CA THR A 269 27.41 25.50 27.48
C THR A 269 26.32 24.45 27.70
N GLU A 270 25.06 24.78 27.38
CA GLU A 270 23.94 23.85 27.52
C GLU A 270 24.12 22.63 26.61
N LEU A 271 24.47 22.85 25.34
CA LEU A 271 24.75 21.78 24.40
C LEU A 271 25.93 20.91 24.87
N GLN A 272 26.99 21.51 25.41
CA GLN A 272 28.11 20.75 25.96
C GLN A 272 27.66 19.85 27.12
N SER A 273 26.82 20.36 28.02
CA SER A 273 26.29 19.58 29.15
C SER A 273 25.39 18.41 28.72
N VAL A 274 24.63 18.57 27.63
CA VAL A 274 23.79 17.50 27.06
C VAL A 274 24.66 16.41 26.44
N LEU A 275 25.69 16.79 25.69
CA LEU A 275 26.59 15.85 25.01
C LEU A 275 27.49 15.09 25.99
N GLU A 276 27.92 15.73 27.09
CA GLU A 276 28.83 15.15 28.09
C GLU A 276 28.25 13.90 28.78
N LYS A 277 26.92 13.77 28.88
CA LYS A 277 26.27 12.63 29.53
C LYS A 277 26.55 11.29 28.86
N ASP A 278 26.50 11.23 27.53
CA ASP A 278 26.79 10.02 26.74
C ASP A 278 27.19 10.40 25.30
N PRO A 279 28.42 10.89 25.09
CA PRO A 279 28.84 11.44 23.79
C PRO A 279 28.67 10.43 22.65
N GLN A 280 28.97 9.16 22.89
CA GLN A 280 28.88 8.14 21.84
C GLN A 280 27.44 7.90 21.40
N LYS A 281 26.48 7.81 22.33
CA LYS A 281 25.07 7.62 21.97
C LYS A 281 24.40 8.89 21.47
N MET A 282 24.88 10.07 21.85
CA MET A 282 24.33 11.36 21.40
C MET A 282 24.78 11.74 19.99
N PHE A 283 25.94 11.25 19.53
CA PHE A 283 26.53 11.65 18.25
C PHE A 283 25.61 11.52 17.01
N PRO A 284 24.88 10.41 16.80
CA PRO A 284 23.97 10.28 15.65
C PRO A 284 22.86 11.33 15.68
N TYR A 285 22.27 11.56 16.85
CA TYR A 285 21.23 12.58 17.05
C TYR A 285 21.78 13.99 16.85
N PHE A 286 23.01 14.26 17.31
CA PHE A 286 23.71 15.52 17.09
C PHE A 286 23.86 15.84 15.59
N LEU A 287 24.32 14.89 14.77
CA LEU A 287 24.48 15.10 13.33
C LEU A 287 23.13 15.38 12.65
N ILE A 288 22.08 14.65 13.01
CA ILE A 288 20.72 14.87 12.49
C ILE A 288 20.20 16.26 12.90
N CYS A 289 20.41 16.66 14.17
CA CYS A 289 20.02 17.98 14.66
C CYS A 289 20.74 19.11 13.93
N VAL A 290 22.05 19.00 13.70
CA VAL A 290 22.84 20.00 12.97
C VAL A 290 22.40 20.09 11.52
N PHE A 291 22.26 18.95 10.83
CA PHE A 291 21.83 18.94 9.44
C PHE A 291 20.45 19.58 9.27
N LYS A 292 19.48 19.22 10.12
CA LYS A 292 18.13 19.76 10.00
C LYS A 292 18.01 21.21 10.48
N ASN A 293 18.37 21.48 11.74
CA ASN A 293 18.03 22.76 12.40
C ASN A 293 19.03 23.87 12.09
N VAL A 294 20.25 23.53 11.66
CA VAL A 294 21.26 24.52 11.29
C VAL A 294 21.39 24.59 9.78
N LEU A 295 21.79 23.50 9.12
CA LEU A 295 22.10 23.55 7.68
C LEU A 295 20.86 23.80 6.79
N LEU A 296 19.72 23.17 7.08
CA LEU A 296 18.52 23.33 6.26
C LEU A 296 17.64 24.52 6.68
N MET A 297 17.53 24.80 7.98
CA MET A 297 16.63 25.86 8.49
C MET A 297 17.31 27.23 8.64
N GLN A 298 18.60 27.28 9.00
CA GLN A 298 19.35 28.53 9.15
C GLN A 298 20.20 28.78 7.90
N LYS A 299 19.56 29.32 6.86
CA LYS A 299 20.23 29.69 5.61
C LYS A 299 21.40 30.65 5.92
N ASN A 300 22.60 30.32 5.42
CA ASN A 300 23.86 31.11 5.51
C ASN A 300 24.75 30.91 6.75
N ILE A 301 24.51 29.90 7.61
CA ILE A 301 25.45 29.59 8.69
C ILE A 301 26.50 28.59 8.23
N ASN A 302 27.77 29.00 8.26
CA ASN A 302 28.89 28.06 8.11
C ASN A 302 29.12 27.34 9.44
N VAL A 303 28.60 26.11 9.54
CA VAL A 303 28.71 25.26 10.73
C VAL A 303 30.15 25.04 11.18
N LEU A 304 31.10 25.00 10.24
CA LEU A 304 32.52 24.77 10.54
C LEU A 304 33.18 25.95 11.25
N SER A 305 32.57 27.14 11.21
CA SER A 305 33.03 28.35 11.90
C SER A 305 32.06 28.83 12.96
N CYS A 306 30.97 28.10 13.21
CA CYS A 306 29.94 28.48 14.18
C CYS A 306 30.34 27.94 15.57
N ASP A 307 30.71 28.82 16.51
CA ASP A 307 31.16 28.40 17.84
C ASP A 307 30.11 27.60 18.62
N ILE A 308 28.83 27.86 18.38
CA ILE A 308 27.72 27.12 19.02
C ILE A 308 27.80 25.63 18.70
N ILE A 309 28.23 25.26 17.49
CA ILE A 309 28.29 23.87 17.02
C ILE A 309 29.72 23.33 17.04
N ASN A 310 30.68 24.11 16.56
CA ASN A 310 32.06 23.69 16.36
C ASN A 310 32.81 23.48 17.69
N VAL A 311 32.59 24.33 18.71
CA VAL A 311 33.25 24.16 20.02
C VAL A 311 32.83 22.86 20.72
N PRO A 312 31.52 22.54 20.86
CA PRO A 312 31.12 21.23 21.37
C PRO A 312 31.61 20.08 20.50
N PHE A 313 31.61 20.24 19.17
CA PHE A 313 32.07 19.20 18.25
C PHE A 313 33.55 18.88 18.45
N GLU A 314 34.44 19.88 18.49
CA GLU A 314 35.87 19.67 18.70
C GLU A 314 36.17 19.09 20.09
N ARG A 315 35.38 19.46 21.11
CA ARG A 315 35.52 18.91 22.46
C ARG A 315 35.21 17.41 22.54
N PHE A 316 34.14 16.94 21.89
CA PHE A 316 33.66 15.57 22.05
C PHE A 316 33.92 14.64 20.85
N TYR A 317 34.15 15.19 19.65
CA TYR A 317 34.13 14.46 18.38
C TYR A 317 35.21 14.89 17.38
N SER A 318 36.32 15.50 17.81
CA SER A 318 37.40 15.98 16.93
C SER A 318 37.85 14.96 15.86
N ASN A 319 37.98 13.68 16.23
CA ASN A 319 38.37 12.59 15.31
C ASN A 319 37.30 12.22 14.26
N LYS A 320 36.10 12.81 14.32
CA LYS A 320 34.95 12.50 13.47
C LYS A 320 34.60 13.63 12.49
N ARG A 321 35.51 14.57 12.24
CA ARG A 321 35.30 15.76 11.38
C ARG A 321 34.76 15.46 9.98
N HIS A 322 35.10 14.30 9.41
CA HIS A 322 34.59 13.87 8.11
C HIS A 322 33.06 13.74 8.06
N TYR A 323 32.39 13.35 9.16
CA TYR A 323 30.93 13.30 9.22
C TYR A 323 30.31 14.69 9.14
N LEU A 324 30.92 15.69 9.79
CA LEU A 324 30.46 17.07 9.77
C LEU A 324 30.61 17.68 8.37
N GLN A 325 31.73 17.39 7.69
CA GLN A 325 31.96 17.81 6.31
C GLN A 325 30.97 17.14 5.35
N GLU A 326 30.69 15.85 5.55
CA GLU A 326 29.74 15.12 4.74
C GLU A 326 28.33 15.74 4.81
N ILE A 327 27.82 16.04 6.00
CA ILE A 327 26.46 16.61 6.12
C ILE A 327 26.37 18.02 5.51
N VAL A 328 27.46 18.81 5.55
CA VAL A 328 27.55 20.11 4.88
C VAL A 328 27.51 19.95 3.35
N GLN A 329 28.24 18.98 2.81
CA GLN A 329 28.21 18.69 1.37
C GLN A 329 26.83 18.19 0.95
N MET A 330 26.23 17.28 1.73
CA MET A 330 24.87 16.79 1.48
C MET A 330 23.86 17.94 1.49
N SER A 331 23.95 18.89 2.42
CA SER A 331 22.99 20.00 2.51
C SER A 331 23.03 20.93 1.30
N GLN A 332 24.19 21.05 0.65
CA GLN A 332 24.35 21.83 -0.58
C GLN A 332 23.76 21.14 -1.81
N GLN A 333 23.59 19.82 -1.75
CA GLN A 333 23.10 18.98 -2.86
C GLN A 333 21.63 18.58 -2.71
N VAL A 334 20.90 19.14 -1.74
CA VAL A 334 19.47 18.87 -1.53
C VAL A 334 18.64 19.58 -2.60
N SER A 335 18.70 19.10 -3.84
CA SER A 335 17.78 19.47 -4.91
C SER A 335 16.50 18.62 -4.90
N ASN A 336 16.50 17.51 -4.16
CA ASN A 336 15.45 16.48 -4.12
C ASN A 336 14.64 16.55 -2.82
N SER A 337 13.59 15.72 -2.68
CA SER A 337 12.69 15.68 -1.50
C SER A 337 13.47 15.69 -0.17
N ILE A 338 13.30 16.75 0.62
CA ILE A 338 14.05 17.00 1.85
C ILE A 338 13.78 15.90 2.89
N GLU A 339 12.53 15.43 2.97
CA GLU A 339 12.06 14.40 3.88
C GLU A 339 12.80 13.07 3.66
N LEU A 340 12.95 12.67 2.39
CA LEU A 340 13.68 11.45 2.05
C LEU A 340 15.16 11.58 2.39
N ASN A 341 15.79 12.72 2.10
CA ASN A 341 17.20 12.95 2.43
C ASN A 341 17.47 12.86 3.93
N LEU A 342 16.58 13.42 4.75
CA LEU A 342 16.68 13.34 6.19
C LEU A 342 16.44 11.92 6.73
N LEU A 343 15.46 11.17 6.17
CA LEU A 343 15.26 9.76 6.50
C LEU A 343 16.49 8.92 6.14
N MET A 344 17.06 9.15 4.97
CA MET A 344 18.28 8.49 4.52
C MET A 344 19.45 8.82 5.45
N LEU A 345 19.63 10.08 5.85
CA LEU A 345 20.67 10.46 6.78
C LEU A 345 20.52 9.74 8.14
N GLN A 346 19.30 9.71 8.69
CA GLN A 346 19.07 8.97 9.93
C GLN A 346 19.35 7.47 9.74
N LEU A 347 18.85 6.85 8.68
CA LEU A 347 19.09 5.44 8.39
C LEU A 347 20.59 5.13 8.28
N LYS A 348 21.34 5.97 7.57
CA LYS A 348 22.80 5.84 7.44
C LYS A 348 23.46 5.77 8.82
N TYR A 349 23.16 6.72 9.69
CA TYR A 349 23.74 6.76 11.03
C TYR A 349 23.21 5.67 11.94
N SER A 350 21.95 5.26 11.75
CA SER A 350 21.38 4.09 12.42
C SER A 350 22.15 2.83 12.07
N ILE A 351 22.56 2.68 10.81
CA ILE A 351 23.35 1.55 10.34
C ILE A 351 24.79 1.63 10.85
N GLN A 352 25.45 2.78 10.74
CA GLN A 352 26.88 2.94 11.10
C GLN A 352 27.15 2.90 12.60
N PHE A 353 26.26 3.47 13.41
CA PHE A 353 26.48 3.59 14.85
C PHE A 353 25.75 2.53 15.68
N SER A 354 24.93 1.68 15.04
CA SER A 354 24.33 0.55 15.73
C SER A 354 25.37 -0.50 16.09
N LYS A 355 25.25 -1.03 17.31
CA LYS A 355 25.99 -2.20 17.78
C LYS A 355 25.16 -3.48 17.67
N ASN A 356 23.98 -3.40 17.08
CA ASN A 356 23.09 -4.53 16.92
C ASN A 356 23.57 -5.41 15.76
N VAL A 357 23.62 -6.71 16.05
CA VAL A 357 24.27 -7.68 15.18
C VAL A 357 23.46 -8.02 13.93
N LEU A 358 22.14 -7.75 13.94
CA LEU A 358 21.30 -7.77 12.73
C LEU A 358 21.57 -6.57 11.81
N ILE A 359 22.24 -5.51 12.29
CA ILE A 359 22.53 -4.30 11.52
C ILE A 359 23.95 -4.32 10.93
N LEU A 360 24.89 -5.00 11.57
CA LEU A 360 26.28 -5.11 11.11
C LEU A 360 26.43 -5.53 9.63
N PRO A 361 25.67 -6.50 9.09
CA PRO A 361 25.75 -6.84 7.67
C PRO A 361 25.39 -5.68 6.73
N LEU A 362 24.50 -4.79 7.14
CA LEU A 362 24.15 -3.59 6.37
C LEU A 362 25.29 -2.57 6.39
N ALA A 363 25.94 -2.39 7.54
CA ALA A 363 27.12 -1.52 7.66
C ALA A 363 28.28 -2.05 6.80
N ASP A 364 28.57 -3.35 6.90
CA ASP A 364 29.56 -4.04 6.07
C ASP A 364 29.25 -3.91 4.56
N MET A 365 27.98 -3.99 4.18
CA MET A 365 27.56 -3.81 2.78
C MET A 365 27.78 -2.38 2.30
N MET A 366 27.54 -1.40 3.16
CA MET A 366 27.75 0.01 2.81
C MET A 366 29.24 0.35 2.64
N GLU A 367 30.10 -0.24 3.47
CA GLU A 367 31.56 0.02 3.46
C GLU A 367 32.34 -0.86 2.48
N SER A 368 31.89 -2.10 2.27
CA SER A 368 32.57 -3.11 1.44
C SER A 368 31.56 -3.99 0.70
N PRO A 369 30.82 -3.43 -0.30
CA PRO A 369 29.80 -4.17 -1.06
C PRO A 369 30.34 -5.46 -1.68
N LEU A 370 31.60 -5.49 -2.11
CA LEU A 370 32.21 -6.63 -2.79
C LEU A 370 32.19 -7.92 -1.96
N LYS A 371 32.19 -7.82 -0.61
CA LYS A 371 32.05 -8.98 0.30
C LYS A 371 30.74 -9.75 0.08
N PHE A 372 29.73 -9.10 -0.51
CA PHE A 372 28.39 -9.64 -0.70
C PHE A 372 28.14 -10.19 -2.11
N LYS A 373 29.16 -10.20 -2.99
CA LYS A 373 29.07 -10.77 -4.35
C LYS A 373 28.51 -12.20 -4.35
N GLU A 374 29.04 -13.02 -3.44
CA GLU A 374 28.64 -14.41 -3.26
C GLU A 374 27.60 -14.59 -2.14
N SER A 375 26.91 -13.55 -1.69
CA SER A 375 25.91 -13.65 -0.62
C SER A 375 24.48 -13.68 -1.18
N PHE A 376 23.57 -14.33 -0.47
CA PHE A 376 22.14 -14.22 -0.73
C PHE A 376 21.63 -12.94 -0.06
N ILE A 377 21.56 -11.83 -0.81
CA ILE A 377 21.07 -10.56 -0.27
C ILE A 377 19.58 -10.71 0.11
N PRO A 378 19.15 -10.18 1.28
CA PRO A 378 17.75 -10.22 1.69
C PRO A 378 16.83 -9.50 0.70
N CYS A 379 15.56 -9.87 0.69
CA CYS A 379 14.53 -9.37 -0.23
C CYS A 379 14.84 -9.57 -1.74
N MET A 380 15.86 -10.37 -2.09
CA MET A 380 16.10 -10.81 -3.46
C MET A 380 15.22 -12.01 -3.85
N PRO A 381 14.93 -12.21 -5.15
CA PRO A 381 14.24 -13.39 -5.66
C PRO A 381 14.91 -14.71 -5.25
N GLN A 382 14.11 -15.76 -5.19
CA GLN A 382 14.55 -17.13 -4.89
C GLN A 382 13.77 -18.09 -5.77
N ASP A 383 14.46 -19.13 -6.28
CA ASP A 383 13.84 -20.15 -7.12
C ASP A 383 12.92 -21.05 -6.29
N THR A 384 11.64 -20.65 -6.23
CA THR A 384 10.59 -21.39 -5.53
C THR A 384 10.31 -22.74 -6.18
N LEU A 385 10.58 -22.90 -7.47
CA LEU A 385 10.35 -24.16 -8.17
C LEU A 385 11.34 -25.19 -7.66
N TYR A 386 12.63 -24.84 -7.56
CA TYR A 386 13.65 -25.72 -7.02
C TYR A 386 13.41 -26.10 -5.55
N ASP A 387 13.06 -25.14 -4.69
CA ASP A 387 12.79 -25.43 -3.27
C ASP A 387 11.54 -26.30 -3.06
N ASN A 388 10.48 -26.07 -3.85
CA ASN A 388 9.31 -26.95 -3.85
C ASN A 388 9.67 -28.37 -4.32
N LEU A 389 10.57 -28.52 -5.30
CA LEU A 389 11.06 -29.82 -5.77
C LEU A 389 11.85 -30.57 -4.67
N ILE A 390 12.70 -29.88 -3.92
CA ILE A 390 13.41 -30.46 -2.77
C ILE A 390 12.43 -30.87 -1.67
N ALA A 391 11.49 -30.00 -1.28
CA ALA A 391 10.50 -30.31 -0.25
C ALA A 391 9.63 -31.52 -0.64
N LEU A 392 9.27 -31.65 -1.92
CA LEU A 392 8.56 -32.83 -2.46
C LEU A 392 9.41 -34.10 -2.47
N ARG A 393 10.74 -34.01 -2.54
CA ARG A 393 11.66 -35.16 -2.39
C ARG A 393 11.78 -35.57 -0.92
N GLN A 394 11.88 -34.61 0.00
CA GLN A 394 12.02 -34.84 1.45
C GLN A 394 10.73 -35.36 2.12
N ASN A 395 9.56 -34.91 1.68
CA ASN A 395 8.27 -35.44 2.17
C ASN A 395 7.95 -36.87 1.67
N ARG A 396 8.79 -37.47 0.81
CA ARG A 396 8.63 -38.87 0.34
C ARG A 396 9.41 -39.87 1.20
N THR A 397 10.26 -39.39 2.11
CA THR A 397 11.07 -40.24 3.01
C THR A 397 10.45 -40.40 4.41
N THR A 398 9.29 -39.80 4.69
CA THR A 398 8.57 -39.96 5.96
C THR A 398 7.34 -40.87 5.82
N ASP A 399 7.41 -42.00 6.51
CA ASP A 399 6.44 -43.02 6.97
C ASP A 399 5.10 -43.34 6.27
N ASN A 400 4.70 -42.73 5.15
CA ASN A 400 3.55 -43.24 4.38
C ASN A 400 3.54 -42.92 2.87
N PRO A 401 4.54 -43.40 2.09
CA PRO A 401 4.41 -43.41 0.64
C PRO A 401 3.31 -44.42 0.23
N THR A 402 2.32 -43.96 -0.55
CA THR A 402 1.29 -44.83 -1.14
C THR A 402 1.92 -46.00 -1.90
N LEU A 403 1.27 -47.18 -1.85
CA LEU A 403 1.75 -48.48 -2.33
C LEU A 403 2.39 -48.47 -3.74
N TYR A 404 2.00 -47.53 -4.60
CA TYR A 404 2.52 -47.37 -5.95
C TYR A 404 3.93 -46.75 -6.00
N VAL A 405 4.25 -45.80 -5.11
CA VAL A 405 5.56 -45.11 -5.08
C VAL A 405 6.67 -46.08 -4.66
N LYS A 406 6.39 -46.97 -3.69
CA LYS A 406 7.31 -48.05 -3.28
C LYS A 406 7.67 -48.98 -4.44
N LYS A 407 6.69 -49.42 -5.24
CA LYS A 407 6.94 -50.32 -6.38
C LYS A 407 7.74 -49.67 -7.49
N VAL A 408 7.51 -48.39 -7.79
CA VAL A 408 8.28 -47.69 -8.84
C VAL A 408 9.69 -47.36 -8.36
N GLN A 409 9.87 -46.87 -7.12
CA GLN A 409 11.21 -46.64 -6.52
C GLN A 409 12.08 -47.90 -6.48
N GLN A 410 11.47 -49.06 -6.21
CA GLN A 410 12.20 -50.34 -6.14
C GLN A 410 12.57 -50.92 -7.51
N THR A 411 11.94 -50.45 -8.60
CA THR A 411 12.12 -51.07 -9.93
C THR A 411 12.88 -50.18 -10.91
N ILE A 412 12.72 -48.85 -10.86
CA ILE A 412 13.46 -47.87 -11.67
C ILE A 412 13.63 -46.60 -10.84
N GLY A 413 14.87 -46.13 -10.66
CA GLY A 413 15.12 -44.84 -10.02
C GLY A 413 14.33 -43.73 -10.71
N LEU A 414 13.34 -43.15 -10.02
CA LEU A 414 12.40 -42.16 -10.57
C LEU A 414 13.08 -40.91 -11.15
N ASP A 415 14.29 -40.60 -10.72
CA ASP A 415 15.11 -39.48 -11.22
C ASP A 415 15.52 -39.64 -12.70
N GLN A 416 15.41 -40.85 -13.26
CA GLN A 416 15.69 -41.11 -14.68
C GLN A 416 14.49 -40.81 -15.59
N ILE A 417 13.26 -40.81 -15.07
CA ILE A 417 12.02 -40.78 -15.87
C ILE A 417 11.51 -39.35 -16.12
N PHE A 418 11.79 -38.39 -15.24
CA PHE A 418 11.22 -37.02 -15.30
C PHE A 418 12.30 -35.95 -15.48
N LYS A 419 12.93 -35.90 -16.66
CA LYS A 419 13.89 -34.83 -16.99
C LYS A 419 13.13 -33.59 -17.47
N LYS A 420 13.34 -32.46 -16.79
CA LYS A 420 12.74 -31.16 -17.13
C LYS A 420 13.76 -30.31 -17.89
N TYR A 421 13.28 -29.35 -18.67
CA TYR A 421 14.08 -28.53 -19.59
C TYR A 421 13.53 -27.09 -19.64
N PRO A 422 14.32 -26.01 -19.54
CA PRO A 422 13.90 -24.68 -19.96
C PRO A 422 13.95 -24.50 -21.48
N CYS A 423 13.01 -23.71 -22.02
CA CYS A 423 13.13 -23.13 -23.35
C CYS A 423 14.22 -22.03 -23.38
N PRO A 424 14.60 -21.50 -24.57
CA PRO A 424 15.59 -20.42 -24.68
C PRO A 424 15.28 -19.17 -23.84
N ASN A 425 14.00 -18.88 -23.57
CA ASN A 425 13.57 -17.75 -22.74
C ASN A 425 13.25 -18.14 -21.28
N GLY A 426 13.74 -19.29 -20.80
CA GLY A 426 13.69 -19.68 -19.38
C GLY A 426 12.42 -20.40 -18.90
N HIS A 427 11.37 -20.48 -19.72
CA HIS A 427 10.14 -21.19 -19.38
C HIS A 427 10.33 -22.72 -19.28
N PRO A 428 9.92 -23.38 -18.17
CA PRO A 428 10.13 -24.81 -17.98
C PRO A 428 9.13 -25.68 -18.76
N TYR A 429 9.60 -26.77 -19.35
CA TYR A 429 8.81 -27.85 -19.95
C TYR A 429 9.37 -29.22 -19.53
N ILE A 430 8.58 -30.28 -19.69
CA ILE A 430 8.95 -31.65 -19.33
C ILE A 430 8.87 -32.51 -20.59
N LEU A 431 9.85 -33.38 -20.79
CA LEU A 431 9.79 -34.37 -21.85
C LEU A 431 9.16 -35.64 -21.29
N PHE A 432 7.96 -35.97 -21.76
CA PHE A 432 7.24 -37.17 -21.38
C PHE A 432 7.06 -38.08 -22.60
N ASP A 433 7.33 -39.38 -22.44
CA ASP A 433 6.98 -40.35 -23.47
C ASP A 433 5.56 -40.88 -23.21
N VAL A 434 4.63 -40.55 -24.13
CA VAL A 434 3.18 -40.77 -24.01
C VAL A 434 2.81 -42.26 -23.95
N ILE A 435 3.76 -43.14 -24.29
CA ILE A 435 3.59 -44.59 -24.35
C ILE A 435 3.24 -45.21 -22.97
N PHE A 436 3.70 -44.60 -21.87
CA PHE A 436 3.55 -45.19 -20.53
C PHE A 436 2.10 -45.27 -20.02
N SER A 437 1.23 -44.34 -20.42
CA SER A 437 -0.18 -44.33 -19.96
C SER A 437 -1.07 -45.31 -20.75
N LEU A 438 -0.73 -45.55 -22.03
CA LEU A 438 -1.51 -46.41 -22.92
C LEU A 438 -1.13 -47.90 -22.83
N MET A 439 0.12 -48.23 -22.47
CA MET A 439 0.58 -49.63 -22.43
C MET A 439 0.40 -50.34 -21.07
N LYS A 440 -0.37 -49.74 -20.16
CA LYS A 440 -0.67 -50.26 -18.80
C LYS A 440 -1.30 -51.66 -18.76
N ARG A 441 -1.80 -52.17 -19.89
CA ARG A 441 -2.45 -53.50 -19.98
C ARG A 441 -1.61 -54.62 -20.61
N PHE A 442 -0.44 -54.36 -21.20
CA PHE A 442 0.14 -55.34 -22.14
C PHE A 442 1.64 -55.63 -22.08
N LEU A 443 2.45 -55.04 -21.19
CA LEU A 443 3.90 -55.28 -21.24
C LEU A 443 4.47 -56.03 -20.03
N SER A 444 5.20 -57.10 -20.34
CA SER A 444 6.04 -57.90 -19.44
C SER A 444 7.28 -57.11 -18.99
N LYS A 445 7.90 -57.61 -17.91
CA LYS A 445 8.97 -57.00 -17.11
C LYS A 445 10.25 -56.60 -17.88
N GLU A 446 10.39 -56.95 -19.16
CA GLU A 446 11.62 -56.79 -19.96
C GLU A 446 11.67 -55.54 -20.85
N ILE A 447 10.57 -54.80 -21.06
CA ILE A 447 10.56 -53.59 -21.93
C ILE A 447 10.84 -52.28 -21.15
N LEU A 448 11.24 -52.39 -19.89
CA LEU A 448 11.52 -51.24 -19.02
C LEU A 448 12.94 -50.65 -19.21
N VAL A 449 13.79 -51.24 -20.07
CA VAL A 449 15.23 -50.92 -20.19
C VAL A 449 15.53 -49.70 -21.09
N ASN A 450 14.57 -49.18 -21.87
CA ASN A 450 14.85 -48.16 -22.91
C ASN A 450 14.33 -46.73 -22.63
N PHE A 451 13.91 -46.40 -21.41
CA PHE A 451 13.42 -45.04 -21.08
C PHE A 451 14.55 -44.12 -20.60
N CYS A 452 15.17 -43.38 -21.53
CA CYS A 452 16.31 -42.52 -21.19
C CYS A 452 15.93 -41.07 -20.80
N GLY A 453 14.67 -40.66 -21.00
CA GLY A 453 14.16 -39.32 -20.69
C GLY A 453 14.77 -38.17 -21.52
N ARG A 454 15.35 -38.46 -22.70
CA ARG A 454 16.03 -37.47 -23.56
C ARG A 454 15.13 -37.03 -24.74
N PRO A 455 15.43 -35.87 -25.39
CA PRO A 455 14.58 -35.32 -26.44
C PRO A 455 14.47 -36.16 -27.69
N TRP A 456 13.26 -36.35 -28.19
CA TRP A 456 13.00 -37.11 -29.42
C TRP A 456 12.05 -36.40 -30.38
N VAL A 457 11.33 -35.39 -29.90
CA VAL A 457 10.40 -34.57 -30.69
C VAL A 457 10.65 -33.09 -30.42
N ILE A 458 10.58 -32.27 -31.48
CA ILE A 458 10.61 -30.81 -31.43
C ILE A 458 9.17 -30.26 -31.37
N THR A 459 8.89 -29.35 -30.44
CA THR A 459 7.61 -28.63 -30.31
C THR A 459 7.85 -27.14 -30.03
N LYS A 460 6.79 -26.36 -29.78
CA LYS A 460 6.86 -24.92 -29.49
C LYS A 460 6.58 -24.64 -28.00
N CYS A 461 7.33 -23.72 -27.41
CA CYS A 461 7.13 -23.23 -26.05
C CYS A 461 5.77 -22.52 -25.94
N SER A 462 4.96 -22.90 -24.96
CA SER A 462 3.62 -22.33 -24.75
C SER A 462 3.62 -20.86 -24.33
N GLU A 463 4.76 -20.34 -23.86
CA GLU A 463 4.87 -18.97 -23.31
C GLU A 463 5.53 -18.00 -24.26
N CYS A 464 6.59 -18.42 -24.96
CA CYS A 464 7.35 -17.55 -25.86
C CYS A 464 7.45 -18.04 -27.30
N ASN A 465 6.82 -19.17 -27.62
CA ASN A 465 6.76 -19.73 -28.97
C ASN A 465 8.13 -20.11 -29.59
N GLU A 466 9.17 -20.21 -28.77
CA GLU A 466 10.48 -20.74 -29.17
C GLU A 466 10.43 -22.25 -29.37
N ASN A 467 11.35 -22.81 -30.16
CA ASN A 467 11.45 -24.26 -30.32
C ASN A 467 11.87 -24.91 -28.98
N ILE A 468 11.21 -26.00 -28.59
CA ILE A 468 11.51 -26.81 -27.40
C ILE A 468 11.61 -28.30 -27.74
N GLY A 469 12.24 -29.11 -26.89
CA GLY A 469 12.50 -30.51 -27.15
C GLY A 469 13.75 -30.70 -28.03
N GLY A 470 13.70 -31.63 -28.98
CA GLY A 470 14.87 -32.00 -29.79
C GLY A 470 14.71 -33.34 -30.52
N THR A 471 15.75 -33.85 -31.18
CA THR A 471 15.72 -35.11 -31.95
C THR A 471 16.93 -35.96 -31.60
N ASN A 472 16.83 -37.29 -31.75
CA ASN A 472 17.96 -38.21 -31.51
C ASN A 472 18.63 -38.07 -30.14
N HIS A 473 17.85 -37.79 -29.09
CA HIS A 473 18.33 -37.54 -27.73
C HIS A 473 19.14 -36.24 -27.54
N GLU A 474 19.14 -35.35 -28.53
CA GLU A 474 19.79 -34.04 -28.51
C GLU A 474 18.76 -32.92 -28.45
N LEU A 475 19.07 -31.84 -27.72
CA LEU A 475 18.19 -30.68 -27.56
C LEU A 475 18.24 -29.74 -28.78
N CYS A 476 17.13 -29.07 -29.06
CA CYS A 476 17.10 -27.92 -29.94
C CYS A 476 18.08 -26.82 -29.46
N PRO A 477 18.69 -26.05 -30.38
CA PRO A 477 19.52 -24.91 -30.01
C PRO A 477 18.84 -23.97 -29.00
N GLY A 478 19.58 -23.54 -27.98
CA GLY A 478 19.09 -22.67 -26.91
C GLY A 478 18.24 -23.36 -25.84
N ASN A 479 17.84 -24.62 -26.03
CA ASN A 479 17.23 -25.41 -24.96
C ASN A 479 18.33 -26.04 -24.13
N THR A 480 18.18 -25.99 -22.81
CA THR A 480 19.11 -26.62 -21.89
C THR A 480 18.37 -27.64 -21.04
N ARG A 481 19.09 -28.61 -20.48
CA ARG A 481 18.50 -29.48 -19.45
C ARG A 481 18.28 -28.62 -18.21
N LEU A 482 17.12 -28.74 -17.58
CA LEU A 482 16.90 -28.16 -16.26
C LEU A 482 17.76 -29.00 -15.33
N GLU A 483 18.97 -28.51 -15.08
CA GLU A 483 19.87 -29.13 -14.13
C GLU A 483 19.16 -29.16 -12.77
N ASP A 484 19.40 -30.20 -11.96
CA ASP A 484 18.99 -30.26 -10.54
C ASP A 484 19.77 -29.23 -9.71
N GLN A 485 19.91 -28.02 -10.23
CA GLN A 485 20.71 -26.95 -9.69
C GLN A 485 19.82 -25.76 -9.40
N ASP A 486 20.01 -25.26 -8.20
CA ASP A 486 19.38 -24.09 -7.66
C ASP A 486 19.70 -22.84 -8.49
N ARG A 487 18.69 -22.23 -9.12
CA ARG A 487 18.87 -20.99 -9.92
C ARG A 487 18.80 -19.72 -9.07
N THR A 488 18.78 -19.85 -7.75
CA THR A 488 18.80 -18.69 -6.86
C THR A 488 20.12 -17.95 -7.02
N LEU A 489 20.03 -16.71 -7.49
CA LEU A 489 21.20 -15.87 -7.71
C LEU A 489 21.75 -15.33 -6.39
N ARG A 490 23.08 -15.31 -6.29
CA ARG A 490 23.84 -14.55 -5.30
C ARG A 490 24.08 -13.12 -5.81
N GLY A 491 24.37 -12.19 -4.90
CA GLY A 491 24.51 -10.77 -5.22
C GLY A 491 23.16 -10.07 -5.45
N TYR A 492 23.21 -8.87 -6.02
CA TYR A 492 22.03 -8.04 -6.28
C TYR A 492 21.44 -8.38 -7.65
N CYS A 493 20.22 -8.91 -7.68
CA CYS A 493 19.63 -9.50 -8.89
C CYS A 493 18.28 -8.90 -9.30
N LEU A 494 17.94 -7.70 -8.81
CA LEU A 494 16.75 -7.01 -9.30
C LEU A 494 17.03 -6.29 -10.64
N PRO A 495 16.06 -6.27 -11.57
CA PRO A 495 16.13 -5.47 -12.79
C PRO A 495 15.87 -3.99 -12.48
N THR A 496 15.62 -3.15 -13.48
CA THR A 496 15.24 -1.74 -13.24
C THR A 496 13.86 -1.64 -12.57
N ALA A 497 13.67 -0.66 -11.70
CA ALA A 497 12.47 -0.52 -10.87
C ALA A 497 11.16 -0.52 -11.69
N ASN A 498 11.16 0.08 -12.88
CA ASN A 498 9.97 0.20 -13.74
C ASN A 498 9.52 -1.13 -14.36
N THR A 499 10.40 -2.14 -14.42
CA THR A 499 10.09 -3.45 -15.02
C THR A 499 9.54 -4.46 -14.02
N GLN A 500 9.62 -4.15 -12.71
CA GLN A 500 9.14 -5.05 -11.66
C GLN A 500 7.65 -4.86 -11.37
N ASN A 501 6.94 -5.97 -11.11
CA ASN A 501 5.61 -5.92 -10.51
C ASN A 501 5.66 -5.39 -9.07
N ASP A 502 4.60 -4.69 -8.65
CA ASP A 502 4.46 -4.15 -7.28
C ASP A 502 4.35 -5.26 -6.22
N ASN A 503 3.85 -6.45 -6.61
CA ASN A 503 3.74 -7.62 -5.74
C ASN A 503 4.74 -8.71 -6.18
N PRO A 504 5.88 -8.87 -5.49
CA PRO A 504 6.83 -9.94 -5.81
C PRO A 504 6.23 -11.32 -5.47
N ALA A 505 6.39 -12.29 -6.38
CA ALA A 505 5.79 -13.62 -6.26
C ALA A 505 6.30 -14.47 -5.08
N ASN A 506 7.41 -14.08 -4.42
CA ASN A 506 7.98 -14.80 -3.28
C ASN A 506 8.52 -13.84 -2.22
N GLN A 507 7.78 -13.70 -1.11
CA GLN A 507 8.15 -12.92 0.07
C GLN A 507 8.61 -13.83 1.24
N ARG A 508 8.78 -15.14 0.99
CA ARG A 508 9.17 -16.16 1.96
C ARG A 508 8.31 -16.13 3.23
N LEU A 509 8.89 -15.79 4.38
CA LEU A 509 8.20 -15.71 5.69
C LEU A 509 7.69 -14.30 6.00
N LEU A 510 8.06 -13.29 5.21
CA LEU A 510 7.68 -11.91 5.47
C LEU A 510 6.27 -11.64 4.96
N ASN A 511 5.52 -10.86 5.75
CA ASN A 511 4.35 -10.18 5.21
C ASN A 511 4.80 -9.08 4.21
N PRO A 512 3.89 -8.59 3.34
CA PRO A 512 4.25 -7.57 2.35
C PRO A 512 4.87 -6.30 2.94
N ALA A 513 4.37 -5.81 4.08
CA ALA A 513 4.90 -4.59 4.71
C ALA A 513 6.35 -4.79 5.18
N ASN A 514 6.62 -5.89 5.90
CA ASN A 514 7.96 -6.23 6.41
C ASN A 514 8.95 -6.38 5.25
N PHE A 515 8.53 -7.04 4.17
CA PHE A 515 9.34 -7.21 2.97
C PHE A 515 9.75 -5.87 2.35
N HIS A 516 8.79 -4.96 2.13
CA HIS A 516 9.08 -3.68 1.49
C HIS A 516 9.85 -2.71 2.39
N ILE A 517 9.61 -2.72 3.71
CA ILE A 517 10.40 -1.93 4.68
C ILE A 517 11.85 -2.41 4.71
N LEU A 518 12.09 -3.72 4.81
CA LEU A 518 13.46 -4.26 4.78
C LEU A 518 14.13 -4.01 3.42
N ARG A 519 13.39 -4.16 2.32
CA ARG A 519 13.91 -3.89 0.98
C ARG A 519 14.29 -2.42 0.80
N PHE A 520 13.49 -1.48 1.32
CA PHE A 520 13.82 -0.07 1.35
C PHE A 520 15.13 0.20 2.08
N ILE A 521 15.35 -0.40 3.26
CA ILE A 521 16.59 -0.24 4.04
C ILE A 521 17.80 -0.79 3.28
N ILE A 522 17.66 -1.93 2.60
CA ILE A 522 18.72 -2.50 1.74
C ILE A 522 19.01 -1.57 0.57
N HIS A 523 17.99 -1.02 -0.08
CA HIS A 523 18.18 -0.06 -1.17
C HIS A 523 18.82 1.25 -0.69
N CYS A 524 18.50 1.74 0.51
CA CYS A 524 19.22 2.87 1.11
C CYS A 524 20.70 2.54 1.30
N THR A 525 21.00 1.36 1.84
CA THR A 525 22.37 0.88 2.05
C THR A 525 23.17 0.85 0.73
N LEU A 526 22.55 0.30 -0.32
CA LEU A 526 23.17 0.23 -1.65
C LEU A 526 23.26 1.60 -2.33
N PHE A 527 22.31 2.50 -2.08
CA PHE A 527 22.41 3.89 -2.52
C PHE A 527 23.62 4.59 -1.90
N PHE A 528 23.88 4.41 -0.61
CA PHE A 528 25.09 4.97 0.01
C PHE A 528 26.36 4.36 -0.57
N ALA A 529 26.39 3.05 -0.78
CA ALA A 529 27.49 2.38 -1.47
C ALA A 529 27.69 2.89 -2.91
N SER A 530 26.64 3.32 -3.60
CA SER A 530 26.75 3.90 -4.95
C SER A 530 27.50 5.24 -4.97
N ASN A 531 27.48 5.97 -3.84
CA ASN A 531 28.20 7.23 -3.68
C ASN A 531 29.69 7.02 -3.35
N SER A 532 30.01 6.01 -2.53
CA SER A 532 31.36 5.79 -2.01
C SER A 532 32.14 4.69 -2.76
N LYS A 533 31.45 3.66 -3.25
CA LYS A 533 32.02 2.41 -3.80
C LYS A 533 31.32 1.95 -5.09
N PRO A 534 31.15 2.81 -6.12
CA PRO A 534 30.39 2.49 -7.32
C PRO A 534 30.93 1.26 -8.08
N ASN A 535 32.26 1.11 -8.18
CA ASN A 535 32.87 -0.01 -8.91
C ASN A 535 32.62 -1.36 -8.24
N GLU A 536 32.76 -1.43 -6.91
CA GLU A 536 32.47 -2.64 -6.14
C GLU A 536 30.98 -3.02 -6.23
N LEU A 537 30.11 -2.00 -6.22
CA LEU A 537 28.67 -2.20 -6.34
C LEU A 537 28.27 -2.74 -7.72
N ILE A 538 28.88 -2.24 -8.80
CA ILE A 538 28.68 -2.77 -10.15
C ILE A 538 29.04 -4.26 -10.21
N GLU A 539 30.08 -4.70 -9.50
CA GLU A 539 30.49 -6.11 -9.49
C GLU A 539 29.47 -7.05 -8.87
N ILE A 540 28.74 -6.62 -7.84
CA ILE A 540 27.74 -7.46 -7.16
C ILE A 540 26.38 -7.45 -7.87
N MET A 541 26.15 -6.51 -8.79
CA MET A 541 24.89 -6.38 -9.51
C MET A 541 24.87 -7.24 -10.78
N HIS A 542 23.77 -7.96 -10.99
CA HIS A 542 23.50 -8.67 -12.25
C HIS A 542 23.07 -7.70 -13.35
N THR A 543 22.18 -6.76 -13.01
CA THR A 543 21.74 -5.71 -13.94
C THR A 543 22.79 -4.61 -13.97
N LYS A 544 23.53 -4.50 -15.07
CA LYS A 544 24.50 -3.42 -15.25
C LYS A 544 23.78 -2.13 -15.62
N THR A 545 24.07 -1.05 -14.91
CA THR A 545 23.56 0.30 -15.15
C THR A 545 24.73 1.28 -15.14
N LEU A 546 24.65 2.31 -15.98
CA LEU A 546 25.63 3.40 -16.01
C LEU A 546 25.40 4.40 -14.87
N ASP A 547 24.15 4.54 -14.42
CA ASP A 547 23.79 5.38 -13.28
C ASP A 547 23.26 4.51 -12.14
N LEU A 548 24.10 4.31 -11.12
CA LEU A 548 23.73 3.56 -9.92
C LEU A 548 22.85 4.39 -8.98
N LYS A 549 23.05 5.71 -8.94
CA LYS A 549 22.34 6.59 -8.01
C LYS A 549 20.88 6.65 -8.40
N ASP A 550 20.60 6.95 -9.66
CA ASP A 550 19.24 6.97 -10.20
C ASP A 550 18.57 5.60 -10.12
N PHE A 551 19.34 4.52 -10.35
CA PHE A 551 18.83 3.16 -10.22
C PHE A 551 18.27 2.88 -8.82
N PHE A 552 19.05 3.14 -7.76
CA PHE A 552 18.57 2.91 -6.40
C PHE A 552 17.57 3.97 -5.93
N TRP A 553 17.72 5.23 -6.37
CA TRP A 553 16.78 6.30 -6.06
C TRP A 553 15.35 5.98 -6.53
N ASN A 554 15.22 5.47 -7.76
CA ASN A 554 13.93 5.00 -8.28
C ASN A 554 13.32 3.87 -7.45
N TYR A 555 14.16 2.96 -6.93
CA TYR A 555 13.71 1.92 -6.01
C TYR A 555 13.24 2.47 -4.66
N LEU A 556 13.91 3.48 -4.11
CA LEU A 556 13.49 4.13 -2.86
C LEU A 556 12.08 4.71 -2.99
N HIS A 557 11.81 5.47 -4.06
CA HIS A 557 10.47 6.01 -4.33
C HIS A 557 9.43 4.91 -4.54
N LYS A 558 9.78 3.87 -5.29
CA LYS A 558 8.88 2.73 -5.52
C LYS A 558 8.53 2.01 -4.22
N ASP A 559 9.51 1.72 -3.37
CA ASP A 559 9.29 1.05 -2.10
C ASP A 559 8.44 1.92 -1.16
N LEU A 560 8.68 3.23 -1.06
CA LEU A 560 7.84 4.13 -0.27
C LEU A 560 6.38 4.15 -0.74
N ARG A 561 6.14 4.22 -2.06
CA ARG A 561 4.79 4.18 -2.64
C ARG A 561 4.09 2.85 -2.32
N ILE A 562 4.82 1.73 -2.42
CA ILE A 562 4.26 0.41 -2.11
C ILE A 562 3.97 0.29 -0.60
N ILE A 563 4.86 0.77 0.27
CA ILE A 563 4.64 0.78 1.74
C ILE A 563 3.40 1.61 2.08
N SER A 564 3.28 2.83 1.53
CA SER A 564 2.10 3.70 1.70
C SER A 564 0.82 2.96 1.32
N LYS A 565 0.81 2.31 0.14
CA LYS A 565 -0.34 1.57 -0.35
C LYS A 565 -0.67 0.33 0.49
N ILE A 566 0.33 -0.46 0.88
CA ILE A 566 0.13 -1.68 1.67
C ILE A 566 -0.38 -1.30 3.05
N LEU A 567 0.19 -0.29 3.71
CA LEU A 567 -0.19 0.08 5.07
C LEU A 567 -1.40 1.03 5.12
N ASN A 568 -1.85 1.52 3.97
CA ASN A 568 -2.83 2.60 3.84
C ASN A 568 -2.46 3.82 4.70
N LEU A 569 -1.21 4.26 4.54
CA LEU A 569 -0.65 5.41 5.23
C LEU A 569 -0.36 6.50 4.22
N ASN A 570 -0.61 7.74 4.62
CA ASN A 570 -0.13 8.87 3.84
C ASN A 570 1.42 8.91 3.88
N MET A 571 2.04 9.67 2.98
CA MET A 571 3.50 9.65 2.88
C MET A 571 4.19 10.18 4.15
N ASP A 572 3.57 11.14 4.85
CA ASP A 572 4.11 11.70 6.09
C ASP A 572 4.18 10.64 7.19
N GLN A 573 3.11 9.85 7.31
CA GLN A 573 3.01 8.69 8.19
C GLN A 573 4.08 7.64 7.82
N VAL A 574 4.27 7.33 6.54
CA VAL A 574 5.33 6.39 6.11
C VAL A 574 6.72 6.88 6.53
N PHE A 575 7.03 8.17 6.37
CA PHE A 575 8.29 8.72 6.86
C PHE A 575 8.44 8.55 8.38
N ILE A 576 7.40 8.85 9.15
CA ILE A 576 7.39 8.67 10.61
C ILE A 576 7.65 7.20 10.98
N LEU A 577 6.97 6.26 10.32
CA LEU A 577 7.16 4.82 10.54
C LEU A 577 8.62 4.42 10.34
N LEU A 578 9.22 4.85 9.23
CA LEU A 578 10.60 4.50 8.88
C LEU A 578 11.61 5.19 9.80
N HIS A 579 11.33 6.42 10.26
CA HIS A 579 12.13 7.10 11.28
C HIS A 579 12.13 6.33 12.62
N LEU A 580 10.97 5.81 13.04
CA LEU A 580 10.85 4.99 14.26
C LEU A 580 11.59 3.66 14.13
N VAL A 581 11.47 2.98 12.98
CA VAL A 581 12.24 1.76 12.68
C VAL A 581 13.75 2.06 12.73
N SER A 582 14.17 3.16 12.12
CA SER A 582 15.57 3.60 12.11
C SER A 582 16.11 3.86 13.53
N ASP A 583 15.38 4.60 14.36
CA ASP A 583 15.77 4.83 15.76
C ASP A 583 15.83 3.52 16.56
N LYS A 584 14.89 2.59 16.34
CA LYS A 584 14.93 1.27 16.97
C LYS A 584 16.19 0.48 16.58
N MET A 585 16.67 0.61 15.34
CA MET A 585 17.91 -0.03 14.89
C MET A 585 19.15 0.49 15.63
N LEU A 586 19.14 1.73 16.16
CA LEU A 586 20.22 2.26 17.03
C LEU A 586 20.27 1.60 18.42
N SER A 587 19.27 0.81 18.81
CA SER A 587 19.24 0.22 20.15
C SER A 587 20.31 -0.86 20.36
N ASN A 588 20.90 -0.88 21.56
CA ASN A 588 22.00 -1.79 21.90
C ASN A 588 21.45 -3.15 22.35
N GLN A 589 21.63 -4.18 21.52
CA GLN A 589 21.57 -5.58 21.95
C GLN A 589 22.70 -6.37 21.29
N SER A 590 23.40 -7.18 22.09
CA SER A 590 24.53 -8.01 21.66
C SER A 590 24.17 -9.48 21.67
N SER A 591 24.22 -10.12 20.50
CA SER A 591 24.30 -11.58 20.34
C SER A 591 24.85 -11.91 18.95
N SER A 592 25.48 -13.06 18.76
CA SER A 592 26.20 -13.44 17.53
C SER A 592 25.27 -13.67 16.33
N PHE A 593 25.64 -13.18 15.14
CA PHE A 593 24.99 -13.49 13.85
C PHE A 593 26.03 -13.94 12.82
N THR A 594 25.63 -14.88 11.97
CA THR A 594 26.40 -15.44 10.85
C THR A 594 25.90 -14.90 9.50
N LYS A 595 26.83 -14.69 8.57
CA LYS A 595 26.65 -14.04 7.24
C LYS A 595 25.52 -14.65 6.39
N TRP A 596 25.01 -13.91 5.40
CA TRP A 596 24.00 -14.38 4.43
C TRP A 596 24.54 -15.34 3.35
N GLN A 597 25.27 -16.38 3.75
CA GLN A 597 25.97 -17.28 2.82
C GLN A 597 25.07 -18.41 2.30
N SER A 598 24.01 -18.74 3.04
CA SER A 598 22.99 -19.72 2.65
C SER A 598 21.58 -19.09 2.60
N LYS A 599 20.66 -19.76 1.89
CA LYS A 599 19.25 -19.35 1.83
C LYS A 599 18.57 -19.35 3.20
N GLU A 600 18.93 -20.31 4.06
CA GLU A 600 18.31 -20.45 5.38
C GLU A 600 18.80 -19.35 6.31
N GLU A 601 20.09 -18.99 6.28
CA GLU A 601 20.61 -17.83 7.01
C GLU A 601 19.95 -16.52 6.57
N ARG A 602 19.81 -16.30 5.24
CA ARG A 602 19.06 -15.15 4.73
C ARG A 602 17.62 -15.13 5.24
N LYS A 603 16.93 -16.27 5.18
CA LYS A 603 15.53 -16.40 5.59
C LYS A 603 15.34 -16.16 7.10
N ASN A 604 16.25 -16.69 7.93
CA ASN A 604 16.25 -16.44 9.37
C ASN A 604 16.54 -14.97 9.67
N TYR A 605 17.53 -14.37 9.00
CA TYR A 605 17.81 -12.94 9.10
C TYR A 605 16.59 -12.08 8.79
N GLU A 606 15.89 -12.36 7.69
CA GLU A 606 14.69 -11.61 7.31
C GLU A 606 13.61 -11.65 8.39
N ARG A 607 13.33 -12.85 8.92
CA ARG A 607 12.37 -13.03 10.03
C ARG A 607 12.83 -12.27 11.27
N ASP A 608 14.06 -12.51 11.72
CA ASP A 608 14.57 -11.97 12.97
C ASP A 608 14.68 -10.44 12.90
N PHE A 609 15.05 -9.88 11.74
CA PHE A 609 15.02 -8.44 11.50
C PHE A 609 13.60 -7.86 11.62
N ALA A 610 12.63 -8.51 10.98
CA ALA A 610 11.25 -8.07 11.03
C ALA A 610 10.68 -8.10 12.46
N GLU A 611 10.90 -9.19 13.19
CA GLU A 611 10.43 -9.37 14.57
C GLU A 611 11.04 -8.34 15.53
N ASN A 612 12.33 -8.02 15.38
CA ASN A 612 13.04 -7.11 16.30
C ASN A 612 12.80 -5.62 16.03
N PHE A 613 12.65 -5.22 14.77
CA PHE A 613 12.62 -3.79 14.40
C PHE A 613 11.31 -3.32 13.78
N ILE A 614 10.59 -4.18 13.07
CA ILE A 614 9.43 -3.76 12.26
C ILE A 614 8.12 -4.10 12.97
N ASP A 615 7.93 -5.34 13.40
CA ASP A 615 6.66 -5.84 13.93
C ASP A 615 6.24 -5.12 15.21
N CYS A 616 7.20 -4.79 16.08
CA CYS A 616 6.91 -4.04 17.31
C CYS A 616 6.36 -2.65 17.02
N ILE A 617 6.90 -1.97 16.00
CA ILE A 617 6.43 -0.65 15.59
C ILE A 617 5.08 -0.77 14.89
N LEU A 618 4.91 -1.70 13.95
CA LEU A 618 3.64 -1.91 13.25
C LEU A 618 2.49 -2.26 14.21
N ALA A 619 2.76 -3.01 15.28
CA ALA A 619 1.76 -3.37 16.27
C ALA A 619 1.24 -2.19 17.11
N SER A 620 2.08 -1.19 17.37
CA SER A 620 1.71 0.00 18.16
C SER A 620 1.63 1.27 17.34
N TYR A 621 1.77 1.19 16.02
CA TYR A 621 2.05 2.32 15.15
C TYR A 621 1.04 3.47 15.27
N GLU A 622 -0.26 3.16 15.24
CA GLU A 622 -1.33 4.16 15.37
C GLU A 622 -1.25 4.90 16.72
N GLN A 623 -0.96 4.18 17.81
CA GLN A 623 -0.77 4.77 19.13
C GLN A 623 0.50 5.61 19.19
N THR A 624 1.59 5.12 18.59
CA THR A 624 2.86 5.85 18.53
C THR A 624 2.73 7.15 17.74
N ILE A 625 2.03 7.17 16.60
CA ILE A 625 1.73 8.42 15.87
C ILE A 625 0.82 9.35 16.69
N ALA A 626 -0.18 8.82 17.39
CA ALA A 626 -1.07 9.64 18.19
C ALA A 626 -0.30 10.34 19.32
N GLN A 627 0.55 9.60 20.05
CA GLN A 627 1.42 10.14 21.10
C GLN A 627 2.41 11.16 20.54
N ALA A 628 3.07 10.81 19.44
CA ALA A 628 3.93 11.68 18.66
C ALA A 628 3.28 13.02 18.31
N SER A 629 2.04 12.97 17.83
CA SER A 629 1.25 14.13 17.44
C SER A 629 0.89 15.00 18.65
N GLN A 630 0.58 14.38 19.80
CA GLN A 630 0.35 15.07 21.06
C GLN A 630 1.62 15.73 21.63
N GLU A 631 2.79 15.10 21.49
CA GLU A 631 4.07 15.70 21.90
C GLU A 631 4.41 16.91 21.03
N LEU A 632 4.22 16.80 19.71
CA LEU A 632 4.36 17.93 18.78
C LEU A 632 3.46 19.11 19.16
N GLN A 633 2.23 18.84 19.60
CA GLN A 633 1.32 19.87 20.08
C GLN A 633 1.87 20.61 21.30
N LYS A 634 2.40 19.88 22.28
CA LYS A 634 2.94 20.47 23.51
C LYS A 634 4.12 21.40 23.22
N GLU A 635 4.99 21.03 22.28
CA GLU A 635 6.12 21.88 21.88
C GLU A 635 5.67 23.14 21.15
N ALA A 636 4.58 23.06 20.40
CA ALA A 636 4.14 24.11 19.50
C ALA A 636 3.19 25.14 20.08
N LYS A 637 2.60 24.87 21.26
CA LYS A 637 1.80 25.88 21.99
C LYS A 637 2.58 27.18 22.25
N ASN A 638 3.90 27.15 22.11
CA ASN A 638 4.79 28.30 22.28
C ASN A 638 5.44 28.81 20.97
N SER A 639 5.12 28.22 19.80
CA SER A 639 5.75 28.57 18.51
C SER A 639 4.79 29.38 17.62
N ASN A 640 5.28 30.49 17.05
CA ASN A 640 4.55 31.28 16.05
C ASN A 640 4.62 30.68 14.62
N ASP A 641 4.89 29.38 14.48
CA ASP A 641 5.02 28.73 13.17
C ASP A 641 3.64 28.38 12.57
N GLU A 642 3.24 29.14 11.55
CA GLU A 642 1.97 28.94 10.81
C GLU A 642 1.88 27.55 10.15
N ILE A 643 3.00 26.94 9.76
CA ILE A 643 3.03 25.59 9.17
C ILE A 643 2.64 24.55 10.21
N GLN A 644 3.10 24.74 11.44
CA GLN A 644 2.82 23.85 12.55
C GLN A 644 1.35 23.93 12.95
N LYS A 645 0.74 25.13 12.90
CA LYS A 645 -0.71 25.30 13.09
C LYS A 645 -1.51 24.49 12.06
N LEU A 646 -1.10 24.52 10.79
CA LEU A 646 -1.77 23.75 9.72
C LEU A 646 -1.63 22.25 9.90
N TYR A 647 -0.46 21.79 10.36
CA TYR A 647 -0.28 20.40 10.73
C TYR A 647 -1.28 19.99 11.84
N PHE A 648 -1.51 20.84 12.84
CA PHE A 648 -2.50 20.54 13.88
C PHE A 648 -3.94 20.56 13.40
N ILE A 649 -4.29 21.50 12.51
CA ILE A 649 -5.60 21.51 11.86
C ILE A 649 -5.79 20.23 11.05
N ALA A 650 -4.78 19.85 10.26
CA ALA A 650 -4.82 18.66 9.42
C ALA A 650 -5.06 17.37 10.21
N TYR A 651 -4.41 17.22 11.37
CA TYR A 651 -4.51 16.03 12.20
C TYR A 651 -5.55 16.14 13.33
N GLU A 652 -6.34 17.22 13.36
CA GLU A 652 -7.38 17.46 14.38
C GLU A 652 -6.82 17.40 15.81
N ILE A 653 -5.61 17.96 15.99
CA ILE A 653 -4.86 17.91 17.25
C ILE A 653 -5.28 19.07 18.19
N VAL A 654 -5.66 20.21 17.63
CA VAL A 654 -6.18 21.36 18.39
C VAL A 654 -7.70 21.22 18.49
N ASP A 655 -8.22 21.26 19.72
CA ASP A 655 -9.64 21.52 19.94
C ASP A 655 -9.92 22.92 19.37
N ASP A 656 -10.87 23.05 18.44
CA ASP A 656 -11.41 24.37 18.06
C ASP A 656 -11.88 25.04 19.35
N GLU A 657 -11.05 25.92 19.91
CA GLU A 657 -11.22 26.48 21.25
C GLU A 657 -12.61 27.13 21.37
N ASN A 658 -13.53 26.56 22.13
CA ASN A 658 -14.70 27.24 22.74
C ASN A 658 -15.40 28.33 21.89
N HIS A 659 -15.54 28.16 20.58
CA HIS A 659 -16.38 29.04 19.78
C HIS A 659 -17.78 28.44 19.80
N GLU A 660 -18.76 29.22 20.28
CA GLU A 660 -20.17 28.89 20.04
C GLU A 660 -20.39 28.87 18.53
N PHE A 661 -20.55 27.67 17.97
CA PHE A 661 -20.85 27.51 16.55
C PHE A 661 -22.28 27.97 16.31
N LEU A 662 -22.42 29.11 15.66
CA LEU A 662 -23.73 29.74 15.43
C LEU A 662 -24.50 29.09 14.29
N THR A 663 -23.81 28.39 13.39
CA THR A 663 -24.41 27.81 12.18
C THR A 663 -24.00 26.36 12.00
N LEU A 664 -24.84 25.59 11.29
CA LEU A 664 -24.52 24.22 10.88
C LEU A 664 -23.19 24.16 10.11
N TYR A 665 -22.94 25.13 9.22
CA TYR A 665 -21.70 25.22 8.42
C TYR A 665 -20.43 25.34 9.26
N GLN A 666 -20.52 25.93 10.44
CA GLN A 666 -19.37 26.16 11.32
C GLN A 666 -19.04 24.94 12.18
N GLY A 667 -19.95 23.96 12.27
CA GLY A 667 -19.79 22.78 13.12
C GLY A 667 -18.56 21.95 12.75
N PRO A 668 -17.63 21.68 13.71
CA PRO A 668 -16.38 20.99 13.42
C PRO A 668 -16.60 19.54 13.02
N ASP A 669 -17.66 18.90 13.54
CA ASP A 669 -18.02 17.51 13.26
C ASP A 669 -18.34 17.23 11.78
N ILE A 670 -18.88 18.23 11.07
CA ILE A 670 -19.24 18.11 9.65
C ILE A 670 -18.00 18.06 8.75
N TRP A 671 -16.97 18.81 9.15
CA TRP A 671 -15.72 19.00 8.41
C TRP A 671 -14.57 18.14 8.96
N LYS A 672 -14.91 17.04 9.65
CA LYS A 672 -13.92 16.03 10.04
C LYS A 672 -13.43 15.25 8.82
N TYR A 673 -12.14 14.91 8.84
CA TYR A 673 -11.60 13.99 7.84
C TYR A 673 -12.14 12.59 8.09
N GLN A 674 -12.60 11.96 7.01
CA GLN A 674 -13.10 10.59 7.03
C GLN A 674 -12.35 9.77 5.99
N PRO A 675 -11.57 8.76 6.42
CA PRO A 675 -10.86 7.91 5.49
C PRO A 675 -11.88 7.12 4.65
N LEU A 676 -11.67 7.07 3.34
CA LEU A 676 -12.42 6.17 2.47
C LEU A 676 -12.12 4.73 2.85
N CYS A 677 -13.16 3.93 3.08
CA CYS A 677 -13.02 2.52 3.44
C CYS A 677 -12.73 1.69 2.18
N ASP A 678 -11.46 1.63 1.75
CA ASP A 678 -11.03 0.74 0.67
C ASP A 678 -10.81 -0.68 1.21
N TYR A 679 -11.18 -1.68 0.40
CA TYR A 679 -10.94 -3.09 0.65
C TYR A 679 -9.47 -3.39 0.97
N ASN A 680 -8.52 -2.65 0.38
CA ASN A 680 -7.10 -2.81 0.71
C ASN A 680 -6.81 -2.39 2.17
N VAL A 681 -7.43 -1.32 2.67
CA VAL A 681 -7.31 -0.87 4.07
C VAL A 681 -7.82 -1.95 5.01
N PHE A 682 -8.99 -2.50 4.69
CA PHE A 682 -9.59 -3.60 5.45
C PHE A 682 -8.67 -4.83 5.47
N LYS A 683 -8.13 -5.21 4.31
CA LYS A 683 -7.19 -6.33 4.17
C LYS A 683 -5.94 -6.15 5.03
N THR A 684 -5.36 -4.95 5.03
CA THR A 684 -4.17 -4.63 5.81
C THR A 684 -4.46 -4.65 7.31
N LYS A 685 -5.54 -4.01 7.75
CA LYS A 685 -5.94 -4.03 9.17
C LYS A 685 -6.17 -5.46 9.66
N LEU A 686 -6.87 -6.28 8.87
CA LEU A 686 -7.10 -7.68 9.21
C LEU A 686 -5.79 -8.48 9.29
N ALA A 687 -4.85 -8.24 8.37
CA ALA A 687 -3.55 -8.93 8.38
C ALA A 687 -2.70 -8.59 9.63
N LEU A 688 -2.79 -7.36 10.12
CA LEU A 688 -2.06 -6.89 11.31
C LEU A 688 -2.72 -7.32 12.64
N THR A 689 -3.99 -7.73 12.63
CA THR A 689 -4.71 -8.12 13.85
C THR A 689 -4.29 -9.53 14.28
N LYS A 690 -3.57 -9.66 15.42
CA LYS A 690 -3.05 -10.95 15.92
C LYS A 690 -4.13 -11.86 16.54
N GLN A 691 -5.24 -11.29 17.00
CA GLN A 691 -6.37 -12.03 17.58
C GLN A 691 -7.43 -12.28 16.49
N TYR A 692 -7.47 -13.51 15.98
CA TYR A 692 -8.40 -13.89 14.92
C TYR A 692 -9.69 -14.47 15.51
N GLU A 693 -10.73 -13.65 15.63
CA GLU A 693 -12.08 -14.15 15.91
C GLU A 693 -12.71 -14.78 14.65
N HIS A 694 -12.29 -14.39 13.43
CA HIS A 694 -12.93 -14.78 12.16
C HIS A 694 -12.01 -15.53 11.19
N LYS A 695 -11.89 -16.86 11.36
CA LYS A 695 -11.00 -17.73 10.55
C LYS A 695 -11.34 -17.75 9.05
N ILE A 696 -12.64 -17.73 8.69
CA ILE A 696 -13.10 -17.76 7.30
C ILE A 696 -12.70 -16.46 6.58
N LEU A 697 -12.98 -15.32 7.21
CA LEU A 697 -12.67 -14.00 6.67
C LEU A 697 -11.17 -13.83 6.42
N LYS A 698 -10.33 -14.29 7.36
CA LYS A 698 -8.87 -14.36 7.18
C LYS A 698 -8.50 -15.13 5.92
N TYR A 699 -9.01 -16.36 5.78
CA TYR A 699 -8.72 -17.21 4.63
C TYR A 699 -9.14 -16.55 3.31
N LEU A 700 -10.31 -15.90 3.28
CA LEU A 700 -10.80 -15.17 2.11
C LEU A 700 -9.87 -14.02 1.73
N VAL A 701 -9.45 -13.20 2.69
CA VAL A 701 -8.59 -12.04 2.45
C VAL A 701 -7.16 -12.45 2.03
N GLU A 702 -6.61 -13.50 2.63
CA GLU A 702 -5.31 -14.08 2.26
C GLU A 702 -5.33 -14.64 0.83
N ASN A 703 -6.46 -15.20 0.42
CA ASN A 703 -6.65 -15.82 -0.90
C ASN A 703 -7.42 -14.94 -1.89
N ASP A 704 -7.64 -13.65 -1.60
CA ASP A 704 -8.45 -12.72 -2.40
C ASP A 704 -8.07 -12.72 -3.89
N HIS A 705 -6.76 -12.62 -4.16
CA HIS A 705 -6.22 -12.66 -5.51
C HIS A 705 -6.58 -13.95 -6.27
N ARG A 706 -6.73 -15.09 -5.57
CA ARG A 706 -7.11 -16.39 -6.13
C ARG A 706 -8.61 -16.49 -6.32
N ILE A 707 -9.37 -16.02 -5.34
CA ILE A 707 -10.83 -16.02 -5.37
C ILE A 707 -11.32 -15.15 -6.53
N LYS A 708 -10.68 -14.01 -6.77
CA LYS A 708 -10.96 -13.15 -7.93
C LYS A 708 -10.78 -13.85 -9.28
N LEU A 709 -9.98 -14.92 -9.37
CA LEU A 709 -9.85 -15.72 -10.60
C LEU A 709 -11.04 -16.66 -10.83
N ILE A 710 -11.81 -16.99 -9.79
CA ILE A 710 -13.00 -17.86 -9.91
C ILE A 710 -14.05 -17.19 -10.82
N LYS A 711 -14.12 -15.86 -10.86
CA LYS A 711 -15.03 -15.13 -11.77
C LYS A 711 -14.83 -15.51 -13.25
N ASN A 712 -13.61 -15.91 -13.62
CA ASN A 712 -13.25 -16.28 -14.97
C ASN A 712 -13.72 -17.71 -15.34
N LEU A 713 -14.15 -18.51 -14.36
CA LEU A 713 -14.53 -19.92 -14.55
C LEU A 713 -15.62 -20.08 -15.60
N ASN A 714 -16.68 -19.28 -15.55
CA ASN A 714 -17.79 -19.39 -16.49
C ASN A 714 -17.32 -19.14 -17.93
N ASN A 715 -16.54 -18.08 -18.16
CA ASN A 715 -16.00 -17.76 -19.48
C ASN A 715 -15.02 -18.85 -19.97
N MET A 716 -14.19 -19.40 -19.09
CA MET A 716 -13.34 -20.54 -19.43
C MET A 716 -14.17 -21.79 -19.76
N MET A 717 -15.23 -22.08 -19.02
CA MET A 717 -16.12 -23.22 -19.30
C MET A 717 -16.88 -23.03 -20.62
N LYS A 718 -17.36 -21.81 -20.93
CA LYS A 718 -17.94 -21.47 -22.24
C LYS A 718 -16.94 -21.73 -23.36
N LEU A 719 -15.69 -21.25 -23.21
CA LEU A 719 -14.64 -21.50 -24.19
C LEU A 719 -14.39 -23.01 -24.39
N ILE A 720 -14.26 -23.77 -23.30
CA ILE A 720 -14.05 -25.22 -23.36
C ILE A 720 -15.23 -25.92 -24.04
N ASN A 721 -16.46 -25.56 -23.70
CA ASN A 721 -17.67 -26.15 -24.29
C ASN A 721 -17.77 -25.82 -25.78
N HIS A 722 -17.55 -24.56 -26.19
CA HIS A 722 -17.54 -24.18 -27.61
C HIS A 722 -16.44 -24.89 -28.41
N ILE A 723 -15.26 -25.06 -27.83
CA ILE A 723 -14.18 -25.85 -28.46
C ILE A 723 -14.61 -27.33 -28.56
N ASN A 724 -15.24 -27.88 -27.53
CA ASN A 724 -15.70 -29.27 -27.53
C ASN A 724 -16.81 -29.52 -28.55
N ASP A 725 -17.77 -28.60 -28.66
CA ASP A 725 -18.91 -28.66 -29.57
C ASP A 725 -18.47 -28.47 -31.03
N GLY A 726 -17.55 -27.54 -31.29
CA GLY A 726 -16.98 -27.32 -32.62
C GLY A 726 -16.17 -28.51 -33.16
N TYR A 727 -15.71 -29.40 -32.28
CA TYR A 727 -14.83 -30.52 -32.66
C TYR A 727 -15.35 -31.90 -32.25
N TYR A 728 -16.61 -32.04 -31.82
CA TYR A 728 -17.19 -33.31 -31.37
C TYR A 728 -16.27 -34.08 -30.40
N LYS A 729 -15.61 -33.35 -29.48
CA LYS A 729 -14.60 -33.88 -28.52
C LYS A 729 -13.36 -34.54 -29.16
N ARG A 730 -13.06 -34.31 -30.44
CA ARG A 730 -11.88 -34.85 -31.15
C ARG A 730 -11.19 -33.77 -31.98
N LEU A 731 -10.21 -33.09 -31.37
CA LEU A 731 -9.25 -32.25 -32.10
C LEU A 731 -8.08 -33.10 -32.61
N PRO A 732 -7.86 -33.19 -33.93
CA PRO A 732 -6.69 -33.89 -34.46
C PRO A 732 -5.40 -33.17 -34.05
N LYS A 733 -4.44 -33.90 -33.47
CA LYS A 733 -3.18 -33.34 -32.93
C LYS A 733 -2.38 -32.49 -33.93
N HIS A 734 -2.48 -32.77 -35.24
CA HIS A 734 -1.78 -32.02 -36.27
C HIS A 734 -2.40 -30.62 -36.53
N VAL A 735 -3.70 -30.46 -36.28
CA VAL A 735 -4.39 -29.16 -36.37
C VAL A 735 -3.97 -28.28 -35.19
N VAL A 736 -3.99 -28.82 -33.97
CA VAL A 736 -3.61 -28.11 -32.73
C VAL A 736 -2.16 -27.63 -32.76
N LYS A 737 -1.22 -28.44 -33.26
CA LYS A 737 0.20 -28.08 -33.31
C LYS A 737 0.53 -26.94 -34.27
N ASN A 738 -0.32 -26.68 -35.27
CA ASN A 738 -0.03 -25.77 -36.37
C ASN A 738 -0.97 -24.55 -36.42
N THR A 739 -1.85 -24.35 -35.43
CA THR A 739 -2.77 -23.22 -35.41
C THR A 739 -2.73 -22.46 -34.08
N SER A 740 -2.59 -21.14 -34.15
CA SER A 740 -2.68 -20.28 -32.96
C SER A 740 -4.15 -20.03 -32.60
N ILE A 741 -4.43 -19.68 -31.33
CA ILE A 741 -5.77 -19.29 -30.88
C ILE A 741 -6.35 -18.17 -31.75
N LYS A 742 -5.49 -17.20 -32.13
CA LYS A 742 -5.83 -16.09 -33.06
C LYS A 742 -6.23 -16.60 -34.44
N HIS A 743 -5.55 -17.63 -34.96
CA HIS A 743 -5.85 -18.25 -36.24
C HIS A 743 -7.13 -19.09 -36.22
N CYS A 744 -7.43 -19.75 -35.08
CA CYS A 744 -8.69 -20.47 -34.88
C CYS A 744 -9.89 -19.52 -34.78
N ALA A 745 -9.73 -18.36 -34.13
CA ALA A 745 -10.74 -17.31 -34.08
C ALA A 745 -11.05 -16.72 -35.47
N LEU A 746 -10.00 -16.39 -36.25
CA LEU A 746 -10.12 -15.73 -37.55
C LEU A 746 -10.69 -16.62 -38.67
N LYS A 747 -10.56 -17.95 -38.56
CA LYS A 747 -11.09 -18.89 -39.57
C LYS A 747 -12.56 -19.30 -39.38
N GLY A 748 -13.28 -18.72 -38.42
CA GLY A 748 -14.68 -19.06 -38.17
C GLY A 748 -14.90 -20.47 -37.61
N ILE A 749 -13.87 -21.03 -36.98
CA ILE A 749 -13.84 -22.38 -36.38
C ILE A 749 -14.59 -22.40 -35.03
N ILE A 750 -14.65 -21.25 -34.38
CA ILE A 750 -15.57 -20.98 -33.28
C ILE A 750 -16.78 -20.33 -33.96
N SER A 751 -17.94 -20.99 -33.84
CA SER A 751 -19.16 -20.71 -34.61
C SER A 751 -19.45 -19.21 -34.77
N LYS A 752 -19.99 -18.78 -35.93
CA LYS A 752 -20.50 -17.41 -36.15
C LYS A 752 -21.53 -16.95 -35.09
N SER A 753 -22.15 -17.89 -34.35
CA SER A 753 -23.08 -17.63 -33.25
C SER A 753 -22.41 -17.30 -31.91
N PHE A 754 -21.08 -17.42 -31.80
CA PHE A 754 -20.31 -16.95 -30.65
C PHE A 754 -19.65 -15.64 -31.04
N GLU A 755 -20.29 -14.53 -30.68
CA GLU A 755 -19.83 -13.19 -31.05
C GLU A 755 -18.34 -13.00 -30.74
N ASN A 756 -17.60 -12.36 -31.65
CA ASN A 756 -16.14 -12.20 -31.54
C ASN A 756 -15.71 -11.58 -30.20
N GLU A 757 -16.53 -10.72 -29.59
CA GLU A 757 -16.29 -10.15 -28.26
C GLU A 757 -16.32 -11.21 -27.15
N ASN A 758 -17.30 -12.11 -27.14
CA ASN A 758 -17.40 -13.19 -26.16
C ASN A 758 -16.23 -14.17 -26.24
N LEU A 759 -15.69 -14.39 -27.44
CA LEU A 759 -14.49 -15.19 -27.65
C LEU A 759 -13.24 -14.54 -27.07
N LEU A 760 -13.02 -13.25 -27.36
CA LEU A 760 -11.88 -12.50 -26.84
C LEU A 760 -11.92 -12.42 -25.31
N ILE A 761 -13.08 -12.11 -24.74
CA ILE A 761 -13.30 -12.09 -23.28
C ILE A 761 -12.97 -13.45 -22.66
N SER A 762 -13.38 -14.55 -23.31
CA SER A 762 -13.15 -15.90 -22.77
C SER A 762 -11.70 -16.38 -22.89
N ILE A 763 -11.01 -16.02 -23.98
CA ILE A 763 -9.57 -16.27 -24.14
C ILE A 763 -8.78 -15.46 -23.12
N GLN A 764 -9.14 -14.18 -22.93
CA GLN A 764 -8.47 -13.32 -21.96
C GLN A 764 -8.70 -13.81 -20.53
N ALA A 765 -9.93 -14.21 -20.19
CA ALA A 765 -10.25 -14.85 -18.92
C ALA A 765 -9.42 -16.12 -18.66
N PHE A 766 -9.19 -16.94 -19.70
CA PHE A 766 -8.30 -18.11 -19.60
C PHE A 766 -6.83 -17.72 -19.38
N GLN A 767 -6.32 -16.79 -20.19
CA GLN A 767 -4.94 -16.30 -20.08
C GLN A 767 -4.67 -15.69 -18.70
N ASP A 768 -5.52 -14.77 -18.26
CA ASP A 768 -5.41 -14.10 -16.97
C ASP A 768 -5.44 -15.12 -15.81
N THR A 769 -6.32 -16.12 -15.89
CA THR A 769 -6.40 -17.16 -14.85
C THR A 769 -5.18 -18.07 -14.85
N TRP A 770 -4.73 -18.48 -16.04
CA TRP A 770 -3.57 -19.35 -16.20
C TRP A 770 -2.31 -18.70 -15.65
N PHE A 771 -1.98 -17.48 -16.08
CA PHE A 771 -0.76 -16.78 -15.65
C PHE A 771 -0.76 -16.52 -14.14
N ASN A 772 -1.90 -16.19 -13.54
CA ASN A 772 -1.99 -15.89 -12.12
C ASN A 772 -2.09 -17.13 -11.21
N SER A 773 -2.46 -18.31 -11.74
CA SER A 773 -2.60 -19.55 -10.95
C SER A 773 -1.49 -20.59 -11.20
N LYS A 774 -0.67 -20.40 -12.24
CA LYS A 774 0.37 -21.35 -12.68
C LYS A 774 1.31 -21.81 -11.55
N GLN A 775 1.84 -20.89 -10.76
CA GLN A 775 2.77 -21.22 -9.66
C GLN A 775 2.09 -22.07 -8.57
N TYR A 776 0.80 -21.84 -8.31
CA TYR A 776 0.02 -22.60 -7.34
C TYR A 776 -0.34 -23.99 -7.87
N LEU A 777 -0.77 -24.08 -9.13
CA LEU A 777 -1.01 -25.36 -9.81
C LEU A 777 0.25 -26.21 -9.83
N GLN A 778 1.42 -25.61 -10.03
CA GLN A 778 2.71 -26.29 -9.93
C GLN A 778 3.02 -26.82 -8.52
N LYS A 779 2.61 -26.11 -7.48
CA LYS A 779 2.84 -26.47 -6.07
C LYS A 779 1.88 -27.54 -5.53
N TYR A 780 0.59 -27.49 -5.91
CA TYR A 780 -0.46 -28.31 -5.31
C TYR A 780 -1.14 -29.28 -6.27
N ALA A 781 -1.19 -28.99 -7.58
CA ALA A 781 -1.92 -29.83 -8.52
C ALA A 781 -1.13 -31.06 -8.99
N GLY A 782 0.19 -31.10 -8.76
CA GLY A 782 1.11 -32.27 -8.74
C GLY A 782 1.09 -33.29 -9.88
N ARG A 783 0.12 -33.22 -10.79
CA ARG A 783 -0.27 -34.24 -11.79
C ARG A 783 -0.97 -33.65 -13.01
N ILE A 784 -1.61 -32.48 -12.93
CA ILE A 784 -2.36 -31.91 -14.08
C ILE A 784 -1.43 -31.29 -15.14
N LEU A 785 -0.28 -30.77 -14.72
CA LEU A 785 0.69 -30.13 -15.62
C LEU A 785 1.56 -31.11 -16.42
N ASP A 786 1.48 -32.41 -16.14
CA ASP A 786 2.21 -33.43 -16.91
C ASP A 786 1.44 -33.84 -18.19
N HIS A 787 0.22 -33.31 -18.41
CA HIS A 787 -0.69 -33.67 -19.50
C HIS A 787 -1.20 -32.49 -20.36
N ILE A 788 -0.92 -31.25 -19.97
CA ILE A 788 -1.21 -30.02 -20.73
C ILE A 788 0.12 -29.48 -21.23
#